data_AF-A0A2N0Q7J9-F1
#
_entry.id   AF-A0A2N0Q7J9-F1
#
_cell.length_a   1.000
_cell.length_b   1.000
_cell.length_c   1.000
_cell.angle_alpha   90.00
_cell.angle_beta   90.00
_cell.angle_gamma   90.00
#
_symmetry.space_group_name_H-M   'P 1'
#
loop_
_entity.id
_entity.type
_entity.pdbx_description
1 polymer ?
#
loop_
_entity_poly.entity_id
_entity_poly.type
_entity_poly.pdbx_seq_one_letter_code
_entity_poly.pdbx_strand_id
1 'polypeptide(L)'
;MINDGFVRYSREQEEGDIDDEESEEAESQLSRLISALANSLHYVTDTFLWHFENDTTESRGKIVTVSRKTYRLNRISKISPLELLNRKINALDYDDALVIAKTYDLDTDVIYQAQWQDAEVSESAIHDYLDKIHDREWVLSACIRTFSNKPDLLRLLLNYGLKDTDILDKILNNGASSNKDEIIKLLREYPFKVNSEVKEFLGKLHISEKDIIICKYRHYFFKYLDRLRTYEVIVEEKKKHDIENGSMEDFEDNDGWVTFVDYASTFVDDYAVFRDLNIAALAMDYATEEFFKGLNVLFTHHGSETLPYRFTILEQIPETVNPDDYESFLPSVILNSNGELVERLWHEQPWREIDWVDNPILKQRILPNVSEELEVGGIKLNPVEYPAQSTLITKWYIDRAHKIDSVSGQVDKALELIHHGIRKNVMNLGTLEENLDMLAKLVYDCYPNLDSVSKSMSLKEFEALTEAEIIRVFLQYTDEKRIVSDIKKFIIPFLRILPSRRARLNHVLKDDIIDKIPISEPESKPLDLLYNYILDISSSNLKLVCTIFEASKPSLDAQERIIVSDEDLARIALACLYGNSRTDNWQDMTRIYECLPIFDEVSDESFDINSLQNYTPYEFFSLFKSKNEIQLQGIIDSLELHLNAAEILTRYDNAVPLCWFLQSSNDYILQKQLCIQLARRSGSGPENDEDRFKNEDEWTLLLKEILNLYENGKGVLSKISTEEIYKIFVSSLLSYGKFNLARKIILPTDQPQPLDITVAEQLVIDASREFFDNAPSGNMYHGYMKLAYECLQILPISDTLQSEIEFIEATHMLTEQKVYHQPGILIHPMQIRLAPNKLDLISRLLSTNEDAYYDSKSIMELAKKLGYRNDKVAEVKVMAMLADAALRDSNLNFAYNMCIDIVKIIKTISNMRNNDKKETLLDSVKDIAWRICYEVAKQDIFQNLEKQMILMGYALAMCPSDQAADILNIWRKIDNEYRLELIRKSNEKSLEKPKLVKPVVERVESSLLTPLLKGDRIKSVFSRFF
;
A
#
# COMPACT_ATOMS: atom_id res chain seq x y z
N MET A 1 67.22 27.73 -21.25
CA MET A 1 66.88 26.96 -20.03
C MET A 1 65.84 27.75 -19.26
N ILE A 2 64.59 27.30 -19.31
CA ILE A 2 63.53 27.70 -18.38
C ILE A 2 63.07 26.37 -17.81
N ASN A 3 63.40 26.11 -16.55
CA ASN A 3 63.07 24.84 -15.90
C ASN A 3 61.62 24.87 -15.41
N ASP A 4 60.99 23.71 -15.41
CA ASP A 4 59.70 23.49 -14.76
C ASP A 4 59.74 23.89 -13.28
N GLY A 5 58.70 24.60 -12.86
CA GLY A 5 58.52 25.14 -11.52
C GLY A 5 57.04 25.19 -11.14
N PHE A 6 56.30 24.11 -11.40
CA PHE A 6 54.91 23.97 -10.96
C PHE A 6 54.82 24.02 -9.43
N VAL A 7 54.50 25.20 -8.88
CA VAL A 7 54.07 25.34 -7.49
C VAL A 7 52.62 24.87 -7.41
N ARG A 8 52.41 23.65 -6.92
CA ARG A 8 51.08 23.16 -6.55
C ARG A 8 50.59 23.92 -5.32
N TYR A 9 49.52 24.71 -5.47
CA TYR A 9 48.65 25.06 -4.35
C TYR A 9 47.60 23.97 -4.19
N SER A 10 47.87 22.99 -3.32
CA SER A 10 46.86 22.07 -2.83
C SER A 10 46.02 22.77 -1.77
N ARG A 11 44.73 22.93 -2.00
CA ARG A 11 43.76 23.38 -0.99
C ARG A 11 43.09 22.14 -0.40
N GLU A 12 43.76 21.50 0.55
CA GLU A 12 43.17 20.39 1.32
C GLU A 12 42.24 20.95 2.41
N GLN A 13 41.14 20.25 2.63
CA GLN A 13 40.14 20.55 3.66
C GLN A 13 40.58 19.88 4.97
N GLU A 14 40.48 20.60 6.09
CA GLU A 14 40.43 19.99 7.42
C GLU A 14 39.08 20.32 8.06
N GLU A 15 38.23 19.29 8.20
CA GLU A 15 37.21 19.25 9.23
C GLU A 15 37.87 18.83 10.54
N GLY A 16 37.52 19.48 11.65
CA GLY A 16 38.05 19.15 12.97
C GLY A 16 37.44 19.99 14.07
N ASP A 17 36.43 19.45 14.74
CA ASP A 17 35.97 19.96 16.04
C ASP A 17 37.10 19.94 17.09
N ILE A 18 37.03 20.85 18.07
CA ILE A 18 37.31 20.62 19.50
C ILE A 18 37.07 21.93 20.28
N ASP A 19 36.19 21.89 21.28
CA ASP A 19 36.14 22.85 22.37
C ASP A 19 37.33 22.62 23.34
N ASP A 20 37.97 23.66 23.87
CA ASP A 20 38.25 23.83 25.31
C ASP A 20 39.16 25.06 25.62
N GLU A 21 39.21 25.42 26.91
CA GLU A 21 39.59 26.74 27.44
C GLU A 21 41.09 26.93 27.83
N GLU A 22 41.42 28.18 28.18
CA GLU A 22 42.55 28.64 29.04
C GLU A 22 44.02 28.37 28.64
N SER A 23 44.78 29.43 28.30
CA SER A 23 45.72 30.06 29.26
C SER A 23 46.53 31.28 28.75
N GLU A 24 46.43 32.36 29.53
CA GLU A 24 47.46 33.35 29.95
C GLU A 24 48.40 34.09 28.95
N GLU A 25 48.06 35.37 28.76
CA GLU A 25 48.90 36.57 28.94
C GLU A 25 50.44 36.41 29.11
N ALA A 26 51.22 36.86 28.10
CA ALA A 26 52.66 37.12 28.30
C ALA A 26 53.33 38.21 27.42
N GLU A 27 52.62 39.22 26.88
CA GLU A 27 53.29 40.24 26.01
C GLU A 27 52.87 41.72 26.16
N SER A 28 52.25 42.12 27.29
CA SER A 28 51.74 43.50 27.48
C SER A 28 52.69 44.51 28.18
N GLN A 29 53.93 44.10 28.53
CA GLN A 29 54.88 44.96 29.24
C GLN A 29 55.94 45.63 28.34
N LEU A 30 56.35 44.97 27.25
CA LEU A 30 57.44 45.45 26.39
C LEU A 30 56.99 46.60 25.46
N SER A 31 55.76 46.54 24.95
CA SER A 31 55.11 47.61 24.18
C SER A 31 54.83 48.87 25.02
N ARG A 32 54.52 48.73 26.32
CA ARG A 32 54.39 49.84 27.27
C ARG A 32 55.73 50.49 27.63
N LEU A 33 56.83 49.72 27.67
CA LEU A 33 58.17 50.29 27.85
C LEU A 33 58.66 51.07 26.63
N ILE A 34 58.40 50.56 25.41
CA ILE A 34 58.79 51.25 24.16
C ILE A 34 58.03 52.58 24.00
N SER A 35 56.72 52.61 24.26
CA SER A 35 55.91 53.83 24.19
C SER A 35 56.25 54.85 25.29
N ALA A 36 56.61 54.41 26.49
CA ALA A 36 57.12 55.29 27.55
C ALA A 36 58.49 55.90 27.21
N LEU A 37 59.39 55.13 26.58
CA LEU A 37 60.69 55.64 26.13
C LEU A 37 60.54 56.64 24.97
N ALA A 38 59.70 56.35 23.97
CA ALA A 38 59.46 57.24 22.83
C ALA A 38 58.97 58.63 23.25
N ASN A 39 58.01 58.70 24.19
CA ASN A 39 57.48 59.97 24.69
C ASN A 39 58.48 60.77 25.55
N SER A 40 59.53 60.12 26.08
CA SER A 40 60.61 60.82 26.79
C SER A 40 61.68 61.40 25.86
N LEU A 41 61.80 60.90 24.63
CA LEU A 41 62.77 61.35 23.62
C LEU A 41 62.31 62.59 22.84
N HIS A 42 61.00 62.72 22.57
CA HIS A 42 60.44 63.91 21.91
C HIS A 42 60.76 65.23 22.63
N TYR A 43 60.77 65.22 23.97
CA TYR A 43 61.07 66.43 24.76
C TYR A 43 62.56 66.81 24.76
N VAL A 44 63.45 65.94 24.29
CA VAL A 44 64.91 66.20 24.18
C VAL A 44 65.31 66.55 22.75
N THR A 45 64.59 66.06 21.74
CA THR A 45 64.80 66.44 20.33
C THR A 45 64.32 67.87 20.05
N ASP A 46 63.15 68.27 20.58
CA ASP A 46 62.55 69.57 20.27
C ASP A 46 63.27 70.78 20.91
N THR A 47 64.10 70.57 21.95
CA THR A 47 64.88 71.67 22.56
C THR A 47 66.25 71.92 21.93
N PHE A 48 66.75 71.02 21.06
CA PHE A 48 68.13 71.07 20.58
C PHE A 48 68.31 71.10 19.05
N LEU A 49 67.27 70.81 18.25
CA LEU A 49 67.38 70.80 16.78
C LEU A 49 66.81 72.04 16.08
N TRP A 50 66.11 72.94 16.78
CA TRP A 50 65.50 74.16 16.24
C TRP A 50 66.48 75.33 15.96
N HIS A 51 67.77 75.05 15.69
CA HIS A 51 68.80 76.08 15.52
C HIS A 51 69.63 75.96 14.23
N PHE A 52 69.36 74.98 13.37
CA PHE A 52 70.07 74.80 12.11
C PHE A 52 69.17 74.31 10.97
N GLU A 53 68.27 75.16 10.48
CA GLU A 53 68.01 75.27 9.04
C GLU A 53 67.30 76.58 8.68
N ASN A 54 67.71 77.15 7.54
CA ASN A 54 67.12 78.26 6.79
C ASN A 54 66.99 79.64 7.47
N ASP A 55 67.91 80.55 7.15
CA ASP A 55 67.61 81.59 6.14
C ASP A 55 68.86 82.36 5.72
N THR A 56 69.14 82.40 4.41
CA THR A 56 70.20 83.23 3.81
C THR A 56 69.65 84.21 2.79
N THR A 57 69.18 85.36 3.26
CA THR A 57 69.00 86.56 2.42
C THR A 57 69.54 87.82 3.11
N GLU A 58 70.15 88.68 2.30
CA GLU A 58 70.50 90.09 2.57
C GLU A 58 71.58 90.45 3.63
N SER A 59 72.84 90.32 3.19
CA SER A 59 73.86 91.39 3.24
C SER A 59 74.15 92.16 4.55
N ARG A 60 75.27 91.82 5.21
CA ARG A 60 76.29 92.79 5.69
C ARG A 60 77.53 92.09 6.30
N GLY A 61 78.73 92.54 5.90
CA GLY A 61 79.98 92.36 6.68
C GLY A 61 80.74 91.04 6.49
N LYS A 62 81.96 91.13 5.93
CA LYS A 62 82.90 90.00 5.80
C LYS A 62 83.46 89.54 7.17
N ILE A 63 83.31 88.26 7.50
CA ILE A 63 84.33 87.48 8.23
C ILE A 63 84.43 86.10 7.58
N VAL A 64 85.63 85.68 7.16
CA VAL A 64 85.87 84.38 6.52
C VAL A 64 86.50 83.42 7.52
N THR A 65 85.79 82.36 7.89
CA THR A 65 86.34 81.24 8.68
C THR A 65 86.45 79.99 7.80
N VAL A 66 87.69 79.67 7.39
CA VAL A 66 87.97 78.50 6.53
C VAL A 66 87.93 77.22 7.36
N SER A 67 86.87 76.42 7.19
CA SER A 67 86.78 75.07 7.76
C SER A 67 87.69 74.10 7.00
N ARG A 68 88.79 73.67 7.63
CA ARG A 68 89.65 72.61 7.08
C ARG A 68 88.91 71.27 7.11
N LYS A 69 88.38 70.83 5.96
CA LYS A 69 87.89 69.45 5.77
C LYS A 69 89.07 68.47 5.84
N THR A 70 89.15 67.69 6.92
CA THR A 70 90.13 66.60 7.06
C THR A 70 89.58 65.32 6.44
N TYR A 71 89.98 65.03 5.21
CA TYR A 71 89.61 63.77 4.54
C TYR A 71 90.42 62.60 5.13
N ARG A 72 89.73 61.61 5.72
CA ARG A 72 90.34 60.36 6.17
C ARG A 72 90.09 59.27 5.12
N LEU A 73 91.16 58.85 4.46
CA LEU A 73 91.14 57.77 3.47
C LEU A 73 90.91 56.42 4.18
N ASN A 74 89.69 55.90 4.13
CA ASN A 74 89.33 54.66 4.85
C ASN A 74 89.76 53.37 4.13
N ARG A 75 89.82 53.35 2.79
CA ARG A 75 90.22 52.17 2.00
C ARG A 75 90.74 52.58 0.62
N ILE A 76 91.85 51.97 0.19
CA ILE A 76 92.19 51.84 -1.24
C ILE A 76 92.00 50.37 -1.59
N SER A 77 91.30 50.08 -2.68
CA SER A 77 91.14 48.75 -3.24
C SER A 77 91.26 48.82 -4.75
N LYS A 78 92.07 47.94 -5.34
CA LYS A 78 92.08 47.73 -6.80
C LYS A 78 90.78 47.02 -7.16
N ILE A 79 89.92 47.70 -7.92
CA ILE A 79 88.60 47.26 -8.37
C ILE A 79 88.70 47.12 -9.89
N SER A 80 88.07 46.12 -10.50
CA SER A 80 88.01 46.02 -11.97
C SER A 80 87.05 47.08 -12.55
N PRO A 81 87.23 47.56 -13.80
CA PRO A 81 86.28 48.48 -14.42
C PRO A 81 84.83 47.95 -14.41
N LEU A 82 84.66 46.63 -14.56
CA LEU A 82 83.36 45.93 -14.47
C LEU A 82 82.76 45.97 -13.05
N GLU A 83 83.56 45.73 -12.00
CA GLU A 83 83.10 45.88 -10.61
C GLU A 83 82.78 47.33 -10.24
N LEU A 84 83.50 48.30 -10.83
CA LEU A 84 83.26 49.72 -10.63
C LEU A 84 81.94 50.13 -11.31
N LEU A 85 81.72 49.65 -12.53
CA LEU A 85 80.46 49.80 -13.27
C LEU A 85 79.29 49.23 -12.47
N ASN A 86 79.37 47.98 -12.01
CA ASN A 86 78.32 47.34 -11.22
C ASN A 86 78.05 48.10 -9.91
N ARG A 87 79.07 48.68 -9.26
CA ARG A 87 78.88 49.53 -8.08
C ARG A 87 78.19 50.85 -8.39
N LYS A 88 78.37 51.41 -9.58
CA LYS A 88 77.71 52.64 -10.03
C LYS A 88 76.27 52.39 -10.46
N ILE A 89 75.99 51.27 -11.12
CA ILE A 89 74.64 50.78 -11.40
C ILE A 89 73.88 50.55 -10.08
N ASN A 90 74.47 49.82 -9.13
CA ASN A 90 73.89 49.61 -7.79
C ASN A 90 73.76 50.89 -6.94
N ALA A 91 74.33 52.01 -7.38
CA ALA A 91 74.20 53.32 -6.75
C ALA A 91 73.25 54.26 -7.51
N LEU A 92 72.60 53.78 -8.58
CA LEU A 92 71.71 54.53 -9.48
C LEU A 92 72.39 55.71 -10.21
N ASP A 93 73.73 55.73 -10.25
CA ASP A 93 74.56 56.76 -10.90
C ASP A 93 74.80 56.40 -12.39
N TYR A 94 73.74 56.34 -13.20
CA TYR A 94 73.83 55.82 -14.58
C TYR A 94 74.61 56.72 -15.53
N ASP A 95 74.61 58.05 -15.37
CA ASP A 95 75.38 58.95 -16.23
C ASP A 95 76.88 58.72 -16.10
N ASP A 96 77.37 58.58 -14.86
CA ASP A 96 78.75 58.18 -14.58
C ASP A 96 79.03 56.77 -15.14
N ALA A 97 78.10 55.82 -14.98
CA ALA A 97 78.22 54.48 -15.53
C ALA A 97 78.34 54.48 -17.07
N LEU A 98 77.56 55.31 -17.78
CA LEU A 98 77.63 55.48 -19.23
C LEU A 98 78.97 56.08 -19.68
N VAL A 99 79.52 57.03 -18.92
CA VAL A 99 80.88 57.55 -19.17
C VAL A 99 81.91 56.44 -18.95
N ILE A 100 81.82 55.70 -17.85
CA ILE A 100 82.73 54.57 -17.52
C ILE A 100 82.71 53.52 -18.64
N ALA A 101 81.55 53.05 -19.07
CA ALA A 101 81.44 52.06 -20.13
C ALA A 101 82.05 52.55 -21.46
N LYS A 102 81.76 53.79 -21.86
CA LYS A 102 82.35 54.42 -23.06
C LYS A 102 83.87 54.64 -22.94
N THR A 103 84.43 54.80 -21.74
CA THR A 103 85.88 54.93 -21.55
C THR A 103 86.65 53.60 -21.53
N TYR A 104 85.95 52.48 -21.35
CA TYR A 104 86.56 51.15 -21.20
C TYR A 104 86.04 50.10 -22.20
N ASP A 105 85.31 50.53 -23.24
CA ASP A 105 84.62 49.67 -24.22
C ASP A 105 83.84 48.52 -23.56
N LEU A 106 83.11 48.84 -22.48
CA LEU A 106 82.20 47.90 -21.81
C LEU A 106 80.80 47.99 -22.44
N ASP A 107 80.06 46.90 -22.33
CA ASP A 107 78.71 46.80 -22.86
C ASP A 107 77.77 47.86 -22.25
N THR A 108 77.22 48.73 -23.11
CA THR A 108 76.28 49.77 -22.72
C THR A 108 74.88 49.23 -22.48
N ASP A 109 74.53 48.08 -23.07
CA ASP A 109 73.19 47.51 -22.92
C ASP A 109 72.91 47.22 -21.46
N VAL A 110 73.86 46.67 -20.71
CA VAL A 110 73.74 46.41 -19.25
C VAL A 110 73.29 47.64 -18.45
N ILE A 111 73.67 48.85 -18.86
CA ILE A 111 73.29 50.09 -18.19
C ILE A 111 71.86 50.49 -18.55
N TYR A 112 71.50 50.46 -19.85
CA TYR A 112 70.14 50.75 -20.30
C TYR A 112 69.14 49.69 -19.81
N GLN A 113 69.57 48.43 -19.67
CA GLN A 113 68.80 47.34 -19.07
C GLN A 113 68.49 47.62 -17.59
N ALA A 114 69.46 48.14 -16.82
CA ALA A 114 69.23 48.54 -15.44
C ALA A 114 68.34 49.80 -15.34
N GLN A 115 68.59 50.82 -16.17
CA GLN A 115 67.71 52.01 -16.25
C GLN A 115 66.26 51.64 -16.57
N TRP A 116 66.03 50.65 -17.44
CA TRP A 116 64.68 50.14 -17.74
C TRP A 116 64.05 49.35 -16.59
N GLN A 117 64.84 48.67 -15.74
CA GLN A 117 64.32 47.95 -14.56
C GLN A 117 63.92 48.89 -13.43
N ASP A 118 64.58 50.04 -13.30
CA ASP A 118 64.33 51.03 -12.24
C ASP A 118 63.36 52.16 -12.67
N ALA A 119 62.97 52.24 -13.94
CA ALA A 119 62.08 53.27 -14.47
C ALA A 119 60.60 52.83 -14.58
N GLU A 120 59.68 53.76 -14.31
CA GLU A 120 58.25 53.56 -14.62
C GLU A 120 58.01 53.53 -16.14
N VAL A 121 57.21 52.55 -16.59
CA VAL A 121 56.87 52.36 -18.01
C VAL A 121 56.15 53.61 -18.54
N SER A 122 56.76 54.28 -19.51
CA SER A 122 56.23 55.46 -20.18
C SER A 122 56.66 55.47 -21.65
N GLU A 123 55.93 56.19 -22.51
CA GLU A 123 56.28 56.35 -23.94
C GLU A 123 57.70 56.93 -24.12
N SER A 124 58.07 57.88 -23.26
CA SER A 124 59.44 58.40 -23.15
C SER A 124 60.45 57.32 -22.76
N ALA A 125 60.19 56.51 -21.72
CA ALA A 125 61.13 55.48 -21.28
C ALA A 125 61.38 54.39 -22.34
N ILE A 126 60.37 54.05 -23.15
CA ILE A 126 60.52 53.10 -24.27
C ILE A 126 61.54 53.66 -25.28
N HIS A 127 61.38 54.90 -25.71
CA HIS A 127 62.29 55.56 -26.66
C HIS A 127 63.66 55.92 -26.05
N ASP A 128 63.72 56.23 -24.76
CA ASP A 128 64.96 56.61 -24.10
C ASP A 128 65.85 55.44 -23.67
N TYR A 129 65.30 54.23 -23.53
CA TYR A 129 66.06 53.06 -23.08
C TYR A 129 66.00 51.90 -24.09
N LEU A 130 64.82 51.42 -24.48
CA LEU A 130 64.69 50.20 -25.30
C LEU A 130 65.23 50.39 -26.73
N ASP A 131 65.03 51.55 -27.35
CA ASP A 131 65.57 51.86 -28.69
C ASP A 131 67.12 51.82 -28.74
N LYS A 132 67.78 52.03 -27.60
CA LYS A 132 69.24 52.15 -27.46
C LYS A 132 69.93 50.81 -27.14
N ILE A 133 69.16 49.74 -26.89
CA ILE A 133 69.66 48.38 -26.60
C ILE A 133 69.85 47.59 -27.91
N HIS A 134 70.96 46.86 -27.99
CA HIS A 134 71.34 46.06 -29.14
C HIS A 134 70.86 44.61 -29.03
N ASP A 135 70.79 44.05 -27.81
CA ASP A 135 70.22 42.72 -27.56
C ASP A 135 68.68 42.72 -27.75
N ARG A 136 68.26 42.42 -28.98
CA ARG A 136 66.84 42.31 -29.34
C ARG A 136 66.14 41.13 -28.64
N GLU A 137 66.83 40.05 -28.28
CA GLU A 137 66.19 38.94 -27.55
C GLU A 137 65.84 39.40 -26.13
N TRP A 138 66.73 40.15 -25.48
CA TRP A 138 66.47 40.80 -24.21
C TRP A 138 65.31 41.80 -24.31
N VAL A 139 65.31 42.70 -25.31
CA VAL A 139 64.24 43.72 -25.49
C VAL A 139 62.86 43.05 -25.64
N LEU A 140 62.73 42.03 -26.49
CA LEU A 140 61.47 41.30 -26.66
C LEU A 140 61.04 40.61 -25.34
N SER A 141 61.98 40.06 -24.57
CA SER A 141 61.69 39.48 -23.26
C SER A 141 61.26 40.52 -22.21
N ALA A 142 61.84 41.73 -22.26
CA ALA A 142 61.55 42.83 -21.36
C ALA A 142 60.15 43.40 -21.62
N CYS A 143 59.76 43.58 -22.89
CA CYS A 143 58.42 44.03 -23.29
C CYS A 143 57.28 43.07 -22.88
N ILE A 144 57.58 41.79 -22.59
CA ILE A 144 56.62 40.79 -22.10
C ILE A 144 56.63 40.69 -20.56
N ARG A 145 57.79 40.88 -19.94
CA ARG A 145 57.96 40.77 -18.48
C ARG A 145 57.60 42.02 -17.71
N THR A 146 57.63 43.19 -18.33
CA THR A 146 57.26 44.45 -17.66
C THR A 146 55.75 44.64 -17.67
N PHE A 147 55.23 45.12 -16.55
CA PHE A 147 53.83 45.41 -16.32
C PHE A 147 53.63 46.92 -16.11
N SER A 148 52.40 47.39 -16.32
CA SER A 148 52.02 48.78 -16.10
C SER A 148 50.63 48.83 -15.50
N ASN A 149 50.42 49.71 -14.53
CA ASN A 149 49.12 49.96 -13.89
C ASN A 149 48.09 50.58 -14.85
N LYS A 150 48.48 50.93 -16.08
CA LYS A 150 47.58 51.47 -17.11
C LYS A 150 47.54 50.55 -18.34
N PRO A 151 46.36 50.11 -18.79
CA PRO A 151 46.24 49.22 -19.95
C PRO A 151 46.77 49.86 -21.23
N ASP A 152 46.61 51.17 -21.41
CA ASP A 152 47.09 51.89 -22.59
C ASP A 152 48.62 51.83 -22.75
N LEU A 153 49.36 51.98 -21.65
CA LEU A 153 50.83 51.92 -21.64
C LEU A 153 51.31 50.49 -21.91
N LEU A 154 50.64 49.49 -21.34
CA LEU A 154 50.90 48.08 -21.64
C LEU A 154 50.62 47.75 -23.12
N ARG A 155 49.53 48.29 -23.68
CA ARG A 155 49.19 48.15 -25.10
C ARG A 155 50.25 48.80 -26.00
N LEU A 156 50.78 49.97 -25.64
CA LEU A 156 51.87 50.62 -26.37
C LEU A 156 53.16 49.78 -26.33
N LEU A 157 53.53 49.25 -25.16
CA LEU A 157 54.71 48.40 -24.96
C LEU A 157 54.65 47.09 -25.77
N LEU A 158 53.51 46.38 -25.72
CA LEU A 158 53.31 45.15 -26.50
C LEU A 158 53.34 45.43 -28.00
N ASN A 159 52.76 46.54 -28.46
CA ASN A 159 52.84 46.97 -29.87
C ASN A 159 54.25 47.40 -30.30
N TYR A 160 55.05 47.97 -29.39
CA TYR A 160 56.45 48.28 -29.64
C TYR A 160 57.25 46.99 -29.89
N GLY A 161 57.15 46.02 -28.97
CA GLY A 161 57.79 44.70 -29.14
C GLY A 161 57.33 43.99 -30.42
N LEU A 162 56.04 44.09 -30.76
CA LEU A 162 55.48 43.45 -31.97
C LEU A 162 56.09 43.96 -33.28
N LYS A 163 56.40 45.27 -33.39
CA LYS A 163 57.04 45.85 -34.59
C LYS A 163 58.38 45.19 -34.93
N ASP A 164 59.16 44.87 -33.91
CA ASP A 164 60.48 44.22 -34.05
C ASP A 164 60.38 42.72 -34.42
N THR A 165 59.18 42.13 -34.41
CA THR A 165 58.95 40.69 -34.70
C THR A 165 58.49 40.38 -36.12
N ASP A 166 58.33 41.37 -37.01
CA ASP A 166 57.86 41.10 -38.38
C ASP A 166 58.98 40.57 -39.30
N ILE A 167 59.20 39.26 -39.18
CA ILE A 167 60.30 38.52 -39.84
C ILE A 167 59.79 37.70 -41.03
N LEU A 168 58.51 37.83 -41.40
CA LEU A 168 57.86 37.05 -42.46
C LEU A 168 58.63 37.10 -43.78
N ASP A 169 59.01 38.30 -44.25
CA ASP A 169 59.76 38.48 -45.49
C ASP A 169 61.15 37.83 -45.46
N LYS A 170 61.84 37.85 -44.30
CA LYS A 170 63.15 37.20 -44.12
C LYS A 170 63.01 35.68 -44.19
N ILE A 171 61.97 35.11 -43.58
CA ILE A 171 61.69 33.66 -43.62
C ILE A 171 61.32 33.22 -45.05
N LEU A 172 60.45 33.99 -45.74
CA LEU A 172 60.07 33.72 -47.12
C LEU A 172 61.22 33.89 -48.11
N ASN A 173 62.19 34.78 -47.87
CA ASN A 173 63.40 34.90 -48.69
C ASN A 173 64.34 33.69 -48.58
N ASN A 174 64.29 32.93 -47.48
CA ASN A 174 65.08 31.72 -47.29
C ASN A 174 64.44 30.47 -47.94
N GLY A 175 63.14 30.50 -48.23
CA GLY A 175 62.41 29.44 -48.92
C GLY A 175 62.25 29.74 -50.42
N ALA A 176 62.80 28.88 -51.28
CA ALA A 176 62.72 29.08 -52.73
C ALA A 176 61.28 28.92 -53.28
N SER A 177 60.56 30.02 -53.48
CA SER A 177 59.29 30.07 -54.22
C SER A 177 59.10 31.41 -54.94
N SER A 178 58.50 31.38 -56.13
CA SER A 178 58.28 32.57 -56.98
C SER A 178 56.97 33.33 -56.70
N ASN A 179 56.01 32.73 -55.98
CA ASN A 179 54.71 33.35 -55.67
C ASN A 179 54.59 33.63 -54.17
N LYS A 180 55.13 34.76 -53.71
CA LYS A 180 55.11 35.14 -52.28
C LYS A 180 53.71 35.52 -51.79
N ASP A 181 53.03 36.39 -52.51
CA ASP A 181 51.76 36.99 -52.07
C ASP A 181 50.63 35.94 -51.98
N GLU A 182 50.62 34.98 -52.90
CA GLU A 182 49.67 33.87 -52.92
C GLU A 182 49.86 32.91 -51.74
N ILE A 183 51.12 32.67 -51.33
CA ILE A 183 51.44 31.86 -50.14
C ILE A 183 51.07 32.61 -48.86
N ILE A 184 51.37 33.91 -48.74
CA ILE A 184 50.96 34.73 -47.59
C ILE A 184 49.44 34.74 -47.46
N LYS A 185 48.73 34.86 -48.59
CA LYS A 185 47.27 34.80 -48.65
C LYS A 185 46.75 33.43 -48.21
N LEU A 186 47.28 32.32 -48.72
CA LEU A 186 46.89 30.96 -48.31
C LEU A 186 47.18 30.68 -46.81
N LEU A 187 48.27 31.21 -46.26
CA LEU A 187 48.61 31.08 -44.84
C LEU A 187 47.62 31.82 -43.90
N ARG A 188 47.01 32.91 -44.38
CA ARG A 188 46.01 33.70 -43.64
C ARG A 188 44.57 33.23 -43.87
N GLU A 189 44.23 32.81 -45.10
CA GLU A 189 42.86 32.40 -45.47
C GLU A 189 42.50 30.96 -45.05
N TYR A 190 43.47 30.05 -44.92
CA TYR A 190 43.21 28.62 -44.65
C TYR A 190 43.98 28.04 -43.45
N PRO A 191 43.81 28.59 -42.22
CA PRO A 191 44.49 28.06 -41.03
C PRO A 191 44.01 26.65 -40.61
N PHE A 192 42.73 26.29 -40.85
CA PHE A 192 42.13 25.06 -40.32
C PHE A 192 41.83 23.96 -41.36
N LYS A 193 41.96 24.23 -42.67
CA LYS A 193 41.87 23.20 -43.70
C LYS A 193 43.25 22.93 -44.27
N VAL A 194 43.79 21.74 -43.95
CA VAL A 194 45.12 21.29 -44.37
C VAL A 194 45.14 21.05 -45.87
N ASN A 195 45.38 22.11 -46.65
CA ASN A 195 45.68 21.98 -48.07
C ASN A 195 47.05 21.28 -48.21
N SER A 196 47.13 20.21 -49.00
CA SER A 196 48.33 19.35 -49.09
C SER A 196 49.58 20.13 -49.49
N GLU A 197 49.41 21.10 -50.38
CA GLU A 197 50.45 22.02 -50.88
C GLU A 197 51.04 22.90 -49.76
N VAL A 198 50.20 23.44 -48.86
CA VAL A 198 50.63 24.27 -47.73
C VAL A 198 51.37 23.41 -46.70
N LYS A 199 50.91 22.18 -46.44
CA LYS A 199 51.59 21.23 -45.54
C LYS A 199 52.97 20.83 -46.07
N GLU A 200 53.11 20.60 -47.38
CA GLU A 200 54.41 20.35 -48.01
C GLU A 200 55.35 21.57 -47.97
N PHE A 201 54.83 22.77 -48.23
CA PHE A 201 55.61 24.00 -48.21
C PHE A 201 56.14 24.30 -46.79
N LEU A 202 55.25 24.34 -45.79
CA LEU A 202 55.62 24.50 -44.38
C LEU A 202 56.56 23.37 -43.93
N GLY A 203 56.32 22.15 -44.41
CA GLY A 203 57.21 21.01 -44.21
C GLY A 203 58.67 21.29 -44.55
N LYS A 204 58.91 21.97 -45.69
CA LYS A 204 60.23 22.22 -46.29
C LYS A 204 60.92 23.52 -45.83
N LEU A 205 60.21 24.43 -45.14
CA LEU A 205 60.80 25.66 -44.62
C LEU A 205 61.82 25.39 -43.50
N HIS A 206 63.07 25.84 -43.70
CA HIS A 206 64.08 25.87 -42.65
C HIS A 206 64.04 27.20 -41.90
N ILE A 207 63.49 27.17 -40.69
CA ILE A 207 63.49 28.30 -39.75
C ILE A 207 64.73 28.15 -38.84
N SER A 208 65.43 29.24 -38.53
CA SER A 208 66.55 29.24 -37.58
C SER A 208 66.04 29.17 -36.14
N GLU A 209 66.79 28.59 -35.20
CA GLU A 209 66.44 28.60 -33.76
C GLU A 209 66.18 30.02 -33.24
N LYS A 210 66.96 31.01 -33.71
CA LYS A 210 66.75 32.43 -33.37
C LYS A 210 65.44 32.99 -33.94
N ASP A 211 65.10 32.63 -35.18
CA ASP A 211 63.85 33.05 -35.80
C ASP A 211 62.65 32.36 -35.12
N ILE A 212 62.78 31.11 -34.65
CA ILE A 212 61.76 30.42 -33.83
C ILE A 212 61.51 31.16 -32.52
N ILE A 213 62.55 31.64 -31.83
CA ILE A 213 62.40 32.44 -30.59
C ILE A 213 61.62 33.73 -30.87
N ILE A 214 61.90 34.42 -31.98
CA ILE A 214 61.17 35.65 -32.33
C ILE A 214 59.72 35.33 -32.74
N CYS A 215 59.46 34.22 -33.42
CA CYS A 215 58.09 33.74 -33.68
C CYS A 215 57.33 33.39 -32.38
N LYS A 216 57.99 32.82 -31.36
CA LYS A 216 57.38 32.63 -30.03
C LYS A 216 56.97 33.97 -29.45
N TYR A 217 57.86 34.95 -29.43
CA TYR A 217 57.55 36.28 -28.91
C TYR A 217 56.42 36.96 -29.70
N ARG A 218 56.40 36.86 -31.03
CA ARG A 218 55.28 37.35 -31.87
C ARG A 218 53.94 36.73 -31.46
N HIS A 219 53.89 35.41 -31.26
CA HIS A 219 52.70 34.73 -30.77
C HIS A 219 52.27 35.26 -29.38
N TYR A 220 53.20 35.41 -28.44
CA TYR A 220 52.90 35.93 -27.11
C TYR A 220 52.45 37.40 -27.13
N PHE A 221 53.04 38.28 -27.95
CA PHE A 221 52.57 39.67 -28.09
C PHE A 221 51.13 39.73 -28.59
N PHE A 222 50.80 38.96 -29.63
CA PHE A 222 49.41 38.87 -30.10
C PHE A 222 48.47 38.27 -29.05
N LYS A 223 48.85 37.12 -28.44
CA LYS A 223 48.06 36.49 -27.35
C LYS A 223 47.76 37.51 -26.25
N TYR A 224 48.76 38.24 -25.76
CA TYR A 224 48.57 39.21 -24.70
C TYR A 224 47.78 40.46 -25.16
N LEU A 225 47.95 40.95 -26.39
CA LEU A 225 47.11 42.03 -26.91
C LEU A 225 45.63 41.62 -27.03
N ASP A 226 45.36 40.40 -27.50
CA ASP A 226 44.01 39.85 -27.61
C ASP A 226 43.40 39.56 -26.22
N ARG A 227 44.21 39.05 -25.28
CA ARG A 227 43.82 38.87 -23.86
C ARG A 227 43.56 40.20 -23.17
N LEU A 228 44.35 41.25 -23.42
CA LEU A 228 44.17 42.58 -22.83
C LEU A 228 42.80 43.16 -23.21
N ARG A 229 42.45 43.14 -24.50
CA ARG A 229 41.13 43.60 -24.97
C ARG A 229 39.98 42.80 -24.36
N THR A 230 40.12 41.48 -24.30
CA THR A 230 39.11 40.62 -23.67
C THR A 230 38.97 40.89 -22.17
N TYR A 231 40.08 41.12 -21.45
CA TYR A 231 40.06 41.47 -20.04
C TYR A 231 39.41 42.84 -19.80
N GLU A 232 39.69 43.85 -20.64
CA GLU A 232 39.03 45.17 -20.58
C GLU A 232 37.49 45.02 -20.70
N VAL A 233 37.00 44.28 -21.69
CA VAL A 233 35.56 44.00 -21.85
C VAL A 233 34.99 43.20 -20.67
N ILE A 234 35.70 42.18 -20.18
CA ILE A 234 35.27 41.39 -19.01
C ILE A 234 35.14 42.27 -17.76
N VAL A 235 36.08 43.18 -17.51
CA VAL A 235 36.02 44.10 -16.36
C VAL A 235 34.87 45.10 -16.51
N GLU A 236 34.58 45.58 -17.73
CA GLU A 236 33.38 46.39 -17.98
C GLU A 236 32.09 45.62 -17.69
N GLU A 237 31.98 44.35 -18.10
CA GLU A 237 30.81 43.51 -17.82
C GLU A 237 30.69 43.11 -16.34
N LYS A 238 31.81 42.85 -15.64
CA LYS A 238 31.81 42.61 -14.19
C LYS A 238 31.33 43.86 -13.43
N LYS A 239 31.82 45.05 -13.77
CA LYS A 239 31.35 46.32 -13.18
C LYS A 239 29.83 46.52 -13.35
N LYS A 240 29.27 46.22 -14.53
CA LYS A 240 27.81 46.28 -14.76
C LYS A 240 27.06 45.26 -13.91
N HIS A 241 27.55 44.03 -13.86
CA HIS A 241 26.95 42.94 -13.09
C HIS A 241 26.92 43.24 -11.57
N ASP A 242 27.98 43.84 -11.03
CA ASP A 242 28.06 44.15 -9.59
C ASP A 242 27.15 45.35 -9.21
N ILE A 243 26.88 46.25 -10.16
CA ILE A 243 25.84 47.29 -10.03
C ILE A 243 24.44 46.64 -10.08
N GLU A 244 24.16 45.79 -11.07
CA GLU A 244 22.86 45.12 -11.24
C GLU A 244 22.47 44.27 -10.01
N ASN A 245 23.44 43.64 -9.35
CA ASN A 245 23.22 42.82 -8.14
C ASN A 245 23.10 43.62 -6.83
N GLY A 246 23.17 44.96 -6.87
CA GLY A 246 23.04 45.81 -5.67
C GLY A 246 24.25 45.81 -4.74
N SER A 247 25.40 45.32 -5.22
CA SER A 247 26.69 45.39 -4.50
C SER A 247 27.38 46.76 -4.64
N MET A 248 26.77 47.69 -5.40
CA MET A 248 27.18 49.08 -5.57
C MET A 248 25.94 49.99 -5.52
N GLU A 249 26.06 51.15 -4.87
CA GLU A 249 25.03 52.20 -4.90
C GLU A 249 25.35 53.21 -6.01
N ASP A 250 24.38 53.49 -6.89
CA ASP A 250 24.48 54.50 -7.97
C ASP A 250 24.47 55.93 -7.39
N PHE A 251 25.63 56.43 -6.97
CA PHE A 251 25.84 57.84 -6.66
C PHE A 251 26.54 58.58 -7.81
N GLU A 252 25.73 59.17 -8.71
CA GLU A 252 26.20 60.16 -9.69
C GLU A 252 26.58 61.51 -9.02
N ASP A 253 27.66 61.55 -8.24
CA ASP A 253 28.24 62.82 -7.77
C ASP A 253 29.79 62.81 -7.76
N ASN A 254 30.34 63.06 -8.95
CA ASN A 254 31.58 63.81 -9.24
C ASN A 254 32.97 63.36 -8.76
N ASP A 255 33.17 62.38 -7.86
CA ASP A 255 34.52 61.91 -7.48
C ASP A 255 34.62 60.37 -7.28
N GLY A 256 34.49 59.63 -8.39
CA GLY A 256 34.89 58.22 -8.48
C GLY A 256 33.89 57.18 -7.96
N TRP A 257 33.76 56.06 -8.67
CA TRP A 257 32.99 54.90 -8.23
C TRP A 257 33.76 54.17 -7.11
N VAL A 258 33.20 54.13 -5.90
CA VAL A 258 33.79 53.37 -4.78
C VAL A 258 33.15 51.98 -4.72
N THR A 259 33.66 51.07 -5.55
CA THR A 259 33.45 49.64 -5.39
C THR A 259 34.13 49.12 -4.13
N PHE A 260 33.68 47.98 -3.60
CA PHE A 260 34.44 47.22 -2.58
C PHE A 260 35.75 46.63 -3.15
N VAL A 261 35.90 46.60 -4.48
CA VAL A 261 37.06 46.11 -5.24
C VAL A 261 37.47 47.16 -6.27
N ASP A 262 38.56 47.91 -6.02
CA ASP A 262 39.08 48.88 -7.01
C ASP A 262 39.85 48.15 -8.13
N TYR A 263 39.12 47.82 -9.21
CA TYR A 263 39.65 47.21 -10.43
C TYR A 263 40.77 48.01 -11.13
N ALA A 264 40.94 49.31 -10.85
CA ALA A 264 42.07 50.07 -11.39
C ALA A 264 43.34 49.82 -10.57
N SER A 265 43.21 49.55 -9.27
CA SER A 265 44.33 49.20 -8.38
C SER A 265 44.81 47.76 -8.57
N THR A 266 43.90 46.80 -8.78
CA THR A 266 44.23 45.36 -8.90
C THR A 266 44.60 44.93 -10.32
N PHE A 267 44.39 45.80 -11.32
CA PHE A 267 44.58 45.53 -12.75
C PHE A 267 45.87 44.75 -13.08
N VAL A 268 47.00 45.12 -12.46
CA VAL A 268 48.31 44.50 -12.75
C VAL A 268 48.34 43.04 -12.36
N ASP A 269 47.93 42.73 -11.13
CA ASP A 269 47.98 41.38 -10.58
C ASP A 269 46.94 40.47 -11.25
N ASP A 270 45.71 40.98 -11.42
CA ASP A 270 44.62 40.27 -12.09
C ASP A 270 44.95 39.96 -13.57
N TYR A 271 45.47 40.95 -14.30
CA TYR A 271 45.86 40.75 -15.71
C TYR A 271 47.10 39.86 -15.86
N ALA A 272 48.06 39.95 -14.93
CA ALA A 272 49.23 39.07 -14.92
C ALA A 272 48.86 37.59 -14.81
N VAL A 273 47.82 37.27 -14.04
CA VAL A 273 47.22 35.93 -14.02
C VAL A 273 46.44 35.67 -15.32
N PHE A 274 45.47 36.52 -15.66
CA PHE A 274 44.55 36.31 -16.78
C PHE A 274 45.24 36.05 -18.14
N ARG A 275 46.31 36.78 -18.45
CA ARG A 275 47.00 36.69 -19.75
C ARG A 275 47.61 35.31 -20.01
N ASP A 276 47.99 34.62 -18.93
CA ASP A 276 48.71 33.34 -18.95
C ASP A 276 47.77 32.14 -18.72
N LEU A 277 46.57 32.37 -18.18
CA LEU A 277 45.50 31.35 -18.08
C LEU A 277 45.11 30.73 -19.43
N ASN A 278 44.60 29.50 -19.33
CA ASN A 278 43.90 28.80 -20.39
C ASN A 278 42.44 29.28 -20.42
N ILE A 279 41.94 29.74 -21.58
CA ILE A 279 40.58 30.27 -21.70
C ILE A 279 39.51 29.18 -21.69
N ALA A 280 39.82 27.95 -22.08
CA ALA A 280 38.89 26.83 -21.88
C ALA A 280 38.69 26.52 -20.38
N ALA A 281 39.74 26.69 -19.56
CA ALA A 281 39.65 26.59 -18.10
C ALA A 281 38.81 27.73 -17.53
N LEU A 282 39.15 28.98 -17.87
CA LEU A 282 38.40 30.16 -17.40
C LEU A 282 36.92 30.15 -17.83
N ALA A 283 36.62 29.58 -19.01
CA ALA A 283 35.24 29.41 -19.45
C ALA A 283 34.46 28.39 -18.61
N MET A 284 35.11 27.35 -18.07
CA MET A 284 34.51 26.46 -17.07
C MET A 284 34.28 27.17 -15.73
N ASP A 285 35.25 27.96 -15.28
CA ASP A 285 35.13 28.75 -14.05
C ASP A 285 33.94 29.73 -14.17
N TYR A 286 33.82 30.47 -15.29
CA TYR A 286 32.70 31.37 -15.55
C TYR A 286 31.35 30.65 -15.75
N ALA A 287 31.35 29.40 -16.23
CA ALA A 287 30.13 28.60 -16.27
C ALA A 287 29.68 28.17 -14.86
N THR A 288 30.64 27.84 -13.99
CA THR A 288 30.41 27.48 -12.58
C THR A 288 29.98 28.68 -11.73
N GLU A 289 30.55 29.87 -12.01
CA GLU A 289 30.19 31.15 -11.39
C GLU A 289 28.91 31.80 -11.97
N GLU A 290 28.22 31.13 -12.91
CA GLU A 290 27.02 31.64 -13.60
C GLU A 290 27.23 32.97 -14.37
N PHE A 291 28.48 33.35 -14.65
CA PHE A 291 28.86 34.61 -15.29
C PHE A 291 28.72 34.55 -16.83
N PHE A 292 27.48 34.36 -17.29
CA PHE A 292 27.13 34.18 -18.70
C PHE A 292 27.57 35.34 -19.61
N LYS A 293 27.54 36.59 -19.14
CA LYS A 293 28.03 37.74 -19.92
C LYS A 293 29.52 37.59 -20.26
N GLY A 294 30.35 37.19 -19.29
CA GLY A 294 31.77 36.90 -19.52
C GLY A 294 31.99 35.69 -20.43
N LEU A 295 31.23 34.61 -20.23
CA LEU A 295 31.30 33.41 -21.07
C LEU A 295 31.02 33.72 -22.56
N ASN A 296 30.03 34.58 -22.83
CA ASN A 296 29.72 35.06 -24.18
C ASN A 296 30.90 35.80 -24.84
N VAL A 297 31.61 36.64 -24.09
CA VAL A 297 32.82 37.35 -24.56
C VAL A 297 33.93 36.34 -24.91
N LEU A 298 34.10 35.28 -24.11
CA LEU A 298 35.08 34.23 -24.38
C LEU A 298 34.72 33.40 -25.63
N PHE A 299 33.46 32.99 -25.79
CA PHE A 299 33.00 32.24 -26.96
C PHE A 299 33.07 33.06 -28.26
N THR A 300 32.74 34.34 -28.19
CA THR A 300 32.73 35.24 -29.35
C THR A 300 34.14 35.62 -29.82
N HIS A 301 35.07 35.96 -28.91
CA HIS A 301 36.41 36.42 -29.29
C HIS A 301 37.48 35.32 -29.33
N HIS A 302 37.32 34.22 -28.59
CA HIS A 302 38.29 33.12 -28.47
C HIS A 302 37.70 31.76 -28.88
N GLY A 303 36.75 31.76 -29.83
CA GLY A 303 36.00 30.56 -30.25
C GLY A 303 36.87 29.35 -30.60
N SER A 304 37.99 29.55 -31.31
CA SER A 304 38.96 28.49 -31.60
C SER A 304 39.60 27.80 -30.38
N GLU A 305 39.61 28.44 -29.20
CA GLU A 305 40.12 27.87 -27.95
C GLU A 305 38.99 27.31 -27.05
N THR A 306 37.74 27.78 -27.19
CA THR A 306 36.60 27.39 -26.34
C THR A 306 35.61 26.43 -26.99
N LEU A 307 35.21 26.66 -28.23
CA LEU A 307 34.14 25.92 -28.91
C LEU A 307 34.41 24.41 -29.05
N PRO A 308 35.66 23.92 -29.25
CA PRO A 308 35.96 22.48 -29.18
C PRO A 308 35.56 21.84 -27.84
N TYR A 309 35.56 22.58 -26.74
CA TYR A 309 35.26 22.10 -25.39
C TYR A 309 33.86 22.51 -24.89
N ARG A 310 33.03 23.12 -25.75
CA ARG A 310 31.72 23.71 -25.39
C ARG A 310 30.82 22.79 -24.56
N PHE A 311 30.75 21.50 -24.87
CA PHE A 311 29.92 20.55 -24.11
C PHE A 311 30.41 20.38 -22.67
N THR A 312 31.71 20.20 -22.45
CA THR A 312 32.31 20.10 -21.12
C THR A 312 32.18 21.41 -20.34
N ILE A 313 32.25 22.57 -21.02
CA ILE A 313 32.02 23.88 -20.42
C ILE A 313 30.56 24.04 -19.96
N LEU A 314 29.59 23.71 -20.81
CA LEU A 314 28.16 23.78 -20.47
C LEU A 314 27.75 22.74 -19.42
N GLU A 315 28.49 21.63 -19.30
CA GLU A 315 28.32 20.66 -18.22
C GLU A 315 28.74 21.21 -16.84
N GLN A 316 29.57 22.26 -16.77
CA GLN A 316 29.98 22.91 -15.51
C GLN A 316 28.99 23.96 -15.01
N ILE A 317 27.97 24.33 -15.80
CA ILE A 317 26.87 25.16 -15.29
C ILE A 317 26.18 24.37 -14.16
N PRO A 318 25.93 24.96 -12.97
CA PRO A 318 25.25 24.26 -11.88
C PRO A 318 23.88 23.72 -12.32
N GLU A 319 23.49 22.53 -11.85
CA GLU A 319 22.24 21.89 -12.24
C GLU A 319 20.97 22.66 -11.80
N THR A 320 21.11 23.63 -10.90
CA THR A 320 20.01 24.45 -10.35
C THR A 320 19.68 25.72 -11.16
N VAL A 321 20.47 26.06 -12.18
CA VAL A 321 20.28 27.27 -12.98
C VAL A 321 19.12 27.10 -13.96
N ASN A 322 18.38 28.18 -14.23
CA ASN A 322 17.34 28.16 -15.26
C ASN A 322 17.96 28.06 -16.67
N PRO A 323 17.58 27.05 -17.51
CA PRO A 323 18.00 26.96 -18.90
C PRO A 323 17.67 28.16 -19.79
N ASP A 324 16.72 29.02 -19.41
CA ASP A 324 16.47 30.31 -20.08
C ASP A 324 17.69 31.24 -20.01
N ASP A 325 18.37 31.31 -18.87
CA ASP A 325 19.47 32.27 -18.64
C ASP A 325 20.70 31.97 -19.52
N TYR A 326 20.86 30.70 -19.91
CA TYR A 326 21.92 30.22 -20.79
C TYR A 326 21.40 29.69 -22.15
N GLU A 327 20.17 30.01 -22.55
CA GLU A 327 19.57 29.54 -23.82
C GLU A 327 20.48 29.86 -25.01
N SER A 328 21.12 31.03 -25.02
CA SER A 328 22.01 31.48 -26.11
C SER A 328 23.13 30.47 -26.42
N PHE A 329 23.69 29.81 -25.40
CA PHE A 329 24.77 28.84 -25.55
C PHE A 329 24.32 27.44 -25.96
N LEU A 330 23.03 27.13 -25.80
CA LEU A 330 22.50 25.79 -26.08
C LEU A 330 22.63 25.42 -27.57
N PRO A 331 23.20 24.25 -27.92
CA PRO A 331 23.43 23.84 -29.29
C PRO A 331 22.12 23.78 -30.08
N SER A 332 22.15 24.19 -31.35
CA SER A 332 21.00 24.10 -32.25
C SER A 332 21.36 23.39 -33.55
N VAL A 333 20.40 22.68 -34.14
CA VAL A 333 20.60 21.86 -35.33
C VAL A 333 19.94 22.54 -36.53
N ILE A 334 20.64 22.53 -37.67
CA ILE A 334 20.18 23.07 -38.94
C ILE A 334 20.45 22.07 -40.08
N LEU A 335 19.64 22.14 -41.13
CA LEU A 335 19.87 21.42 -42.38
C LEU A 335 20.91 22.15 -43.20
N ASN A 336 22.05 21.51 -43.43
CA ASN A 336 23.08 21.99 -44.36
C ASN A 336 22.61 21.87 -45.81
N SER A 337 23.31 22.54 -46.73
CA SER A 337 23.05 22.50 -48.19
C SER A 337 23.09 21.08 -48.80
N ASN A 338 23.68 20.11 -48.09
CA ASN A 338 23.75 18.70 -48.47
C ASN A 338 22.54 17.87 -47.99
N GLY A 339 21.62 18.45 -47.20
CA GLY A 339 20.52 17.73 -46.54
C GLY A 339 20.88 17.06 -45.22
N GLU A 340 22.12 17.22 -44.75
CA GLU A 340 22.62 16.66 -43.48
C GLU A 340 22.25 17.58 -42.29
N LEU A 341 21.89 16.98 -41.15
CA LEU A 341 21.60 17.68 -39.89
C LEU A 341 22.88 17.92 -39.09
N VAL A 342 23.26 19.20 -38.97
CA VAL A 342 24.56 19.62 -38.40
C VAL A 342 24.35 20.80 -37.44
N GLU A 343 25.24 20.96 -36.47
CA GLU A 343 25.23 22.08 -35.52
C GLU A 343 25.29 23.45 -36.22
N ARG A 344 24.52 24.42 -35.71
CA ARG A 344 24.65 25.83 -36.08
C ARG A 344 25.96 26.40 -35.52
N LEU A 345 26.72 27.06 -36.39
CA LEU A 345 27.94 27.76 -35.99
C LEU A 345 27.64 29.01 -35.14
N TRP A 346 28.52 29.26 -34.17
CA TRP A 346 28.55 30.44 -33.31
C TRP A 346 28.97 31.66 -34.13
N HIS A 347 28.54 32.83 -33.69
CA HIS A 347 28.95 34.09 -34.31
C HIS A 347 30.29 34.55 -33.74
N GLU A 348 31.38 33.97 -34.26
CA GLU A 348 32.74 34.34 -33.87
C GLU A 348 33.14 35.74 -34.42
N GLN A 349 33.71 36.56 -33.55
CA GLN A 349 34.28 37.89 -33.88
C GLN A 349 35.68 38.03 -33.26
N PRO A 350 36.71 37.37 -33.84
CA PRO A 350 38.08 37.51 -33.34
C PRO A 350 38.56 38.97 -33.40
N TRP A 351 39.39 39.37 -32.44
CA TRP A 351 39.90 40.75 -32.32
C TRP A 351 40.76 41.24 -33.50
N ARG A 352 41.20 40.32 -34.35
CA ARG A 352 42.09 40.54 -35.51
C ARG A 352 41.95 39.39 -36.51
N GLU A 353 42.45 39.62 -37.72
CA GLU A 353 42.73 38.54 -38.67
C GLU A 353 43.83 37.62 -38.14
N ILE A 354 43.76 36.33 -38.51
CA ILE A 354 44.70 35.30 -38.06
C ILE A 354 46.09 35.56 -38.67
N ASP A 355 47.11 35.68 -37.82
CA ASP A 355 48.49 35.88 -38.26
C ASP A 355 49.12 34.54 -38.68
N TRP A 356 50.10 34.59 -39.57
CA TRP A 356 50.77 33.40 -40.12
C TRP A 356 51.42 32.52 -39.05
N VAL A 357 51.79 33.08 -37.89
CA VAL A 357 52.35 32.36 -36.74
C VAL A 357 51.33 31.40 -36.10
N ASP A 358 50.05 31.73 -36.14
CA ASP A 358 48.98 31.00 -35.45
C ASP A 358 48.50 29.75 -36.22
N ASN A 359 49.03 29.51 -37.43
CA ASN A 359 48.78 28.30 -38.22
C ASN A 359 49.21 27.04 -37.43
N PRO A 360 48.37 25.99 -37.31
CA PRO A 360 48.63 24.86 -36.40
C PRO A 360 49.95 24.13 -36.68
N ILE A 361 50.37 24.02 -37.95
CA ILE A 361 51.62 23.35 -38.34
C ILE A 361 52.85 24.16 -37.88
N LEU A 362 52.76 25.50 -37.92
CA LEU A 362 53.81 26.38 -37.42
C LEU A 362 53.76 26.48 -35.89
N LYS A 363 52.57 26.66 -35.30
CA LYS A 363 52.34 26.71 -33.85
C LYS A 363 52.91 25.48 -33.14
N GLN A 364 52.73 24.27 -33.69
CA GLN A 364 53.33 23.04 -33.14
C GLN A 364 54.88 23.02 -33.20
N ARG A 365 55.49 23.59 -34.24
CA ARG A 365 56.96 23.71 -34.36
C ARG A 365 57.53 24.80 -33.45
N ILE A 366 56.77 25.87 -33.24
CA ILE A 366 57.15 27.03 -32.41
C ILE A 366 56.96 26.69 -30.92
N LEU A 367 55.89 25.97 -30.55
CA LEU A 367 55.51 25.62 -29.18
C LEU A 367 55.36 24.08 -29.01
N PRO A 368 56.46 23.31 -29.04
CA PRO A 368 56.41 21.84 -29.02
C PRO A 368 56.02 21.21 -27.68
N ASN A 369 55.97 21.98 -26.59
CA ASN A 369 55.75 21.49 -25.22
C ASN A 369 54.31 21.68 -24.71
N VAL A 370 53.36 22.07 -25.56
CA VAL A 370 51.94 22.18 -25.17
C VAL A 370 51.31 20.80 -25.30
N SER A 371 51.34 20.02 -24.22
CA SER A 371 50.60 18.76 -24.13
C SER A 371 49.10 19.00 -24.34
N GLU A 372 48.47 18.21 -25.20
CA GLU A 372 47.05 18.34 -25.56
C GLU A 372 46.11 17.83 -24.46
N GLU A 373 46.63 17.10 -23.46
CA GLU A 373 45.86 16.65 -22.30
C GLU A 373 45.71 17.77 -21.27
N LEU A 374 44.59 18.48 -21.36
CA LEU A 374 44.20 19.54 -20.43
C LEU A 374 43.27 18.98 -19.35
N GLU A 375 43.74 18.97 -18.11
CA GLU A 375 42.95 18.65 -16.92
C GLU A 375 42.89 19.87 -16.00
N VAL A 376 41.70 20.25 -15.57
CA VAL A 376 41.43 21.42 -14.71
C VAL A 376 40.55 20.95 -13.57
N GLY A 377 40.98 21.12 -12.31
CA GLY A 377 40.20 20.68 -11.15
C GLY A 377 39.91 19.16 -11.09
N GLY A 378 40.62 18.34 -11.88
CA GLY A 378 40.33 16.90 -12.04
C GLY A 378 39.33 16.56 -13.15
N ILE A 379 38.81 17.57 -13.87
CA ILE A 379 37.95 17.41 -15.05
C ILE A 379 38.84 17.39 -16.30
N LYS A 380 38.68 16.36 -17.14
CA LYS A 380 39.38 16.24 -18.42
C LYS A 380 38.61 16.95 -19.52
N LEU A 381 39.23 17.95 -20.14
CA LEU A 381 38.69 18.68 -21.29
C LEU A 381 38.73 17.78 -22.53
N ASN A 382 37.57 17.29 -22.96
CA ASN A 382 37.45 16.42 -24.12
C ASN A 382 37.10 17.27 -25.37
N PRO A 383 38.00 17.38 -26.37
CA PRO A 383 37.72 18.14 -27.57
C PRO A 383 36.72 17.39 -28.45
N VAL A 384 35.64 18.07 -28.83
CA VAL A 384 34.59 17.57 -29.72
C VAL A 384 34.59 18.39 -31.00
N GLU A 385 34.52 17.71 -32.16
CA GLU A 385 34.47 18.35 -33.47
C GLU A 385 33.39 19.44 -33.53
N TYR A 386 33.73 20.53 -34.21
CA TYR A 386 32.85 21.68 -34.38
C TYR A 386 32.74 22.03 -35.87
N PRO A 387 31.54 21.99 -36.47
CA PRO A 387 30.24 21.64 -35.88
C PRO A 387 30.09 20.14 -35.60
N ALA A 388 29.30 19.78 -34.56
CA ALA A 388 28.99 18.39 -34.23
C ALA A 388 27.84 17.79 -35.07
N GLN A 389 27.77 16.46 -35.07
CA GLN A 389 26.65 15.69 -35.61
C GLN A 389 25.41 15.79 -34.71
N SER A 390 24.21 15.82 -35.32
CA SER A 390 22.94 15.91 -34.59
C SER A 390 22.72 14.81 -33.55
N THR A 391 23.23 13.59 -33.77
CA THR A 391 23.11 12.46 -32.84
C THR A 391 23.85 12.70 -31.53
N LEU A 392 25.03 13.32 -31.58
CA LEU A 392 25.82 13.68 -30.41
C LEU A 392 25.15 14.80 -29.62
N ILE A 393 24.55 15.78 -30.31
CA ILE A 393 23.77 16.86 -29.68
C ILE A 393 22.55 16.30 -28.97
N THR A 394 21.74 15.46 -29.64
CA THR A 394 20.60 14.76 -29.00
C THR A 394 21.04 14.02 -27.75
N LYS A 395 22.15 13.27 -27.80
CA LYS A 395 22.70 12.56 -26.64
C LYS A 395 23.08 13.52 -25.51
N TRP A 396 23.76 14.63 -25.80
CA TRP A 396 24.17 15.60 -24.78
C TRP A 396 22.96 16.22 -24.05
N TYR A 397 21.89 16.58 -24.76
CA TYR A 397 20.65 17.06 -24.13
C TYR A 397 20.01 16.01 -23.20
N ILE A 398 19.98 14.73 -23.62
CA ILE A 398 19.47 13.62 -22.81
C ILE A 398 20.33 13.42 -21.56
N ASP A 399 21.66 13.29 -21.72
CA ASP A 399 22.60 13.07 -20.62
C ASP A 399 22.56 14.24 -19.62
N ARG A 400 22.46 15.50 -20.10
CA ARG A 400 22.36 16.69 -19.23
C ARG A 400 21.00 16.77 -18.51
N ALA A 401 19.89 16.44 -19.15
CA ALA A 401 18.58 16.39 -18.49
C ALA A 401 18.54 15.32 -17.38
N HIS A 402 19.08 14.12 -17.63
CA HIS A 402 19.27 13.10 -16.58
C HIS A 402 20.20 13.56 -15.46
N LYS A 403 21.26 14.32 -15.78
CA LYS A 403 22.20 14.85 -14.78
C LYS A 403 21.49 15.84 -13.85
N ILE A 404 20.73 16.80 -14.40
CA ILE A 404 19.92 17.76 -13.66
C ILE A 404 18.97 17.04 -12.68
N ASP A 405 18.15 16.12 -13.18
CA ASP A 405 17.25 15.29 -12.36
C ASP A 405 18.01 14.56 -11.24
N SER A 406 19.09 13.85 -11.58
CA SER A 406 19.81 12.98 -10.64
C SER A 406 20.57 13.70 -9.52
N VAL A 407 20.87 14.99 -9.70
CA VAL A 407 21.65 15.79 -8.73
C VAL A 407 20.75 16.76 -7.95
N SER A 408 19.88 17.47 -8.66
CA SER A 408 19.06 18.55 -8.08
C SER A 408 17.63 18.13 -7.74
N GLY A 409 17.10 17.09 -8.40
CA GLY A 409 15.67 16.75 -8.36
C GLY A 409 14.75 17.78 -9.04
N GLN A 410 15.30 18.79 -9.73
CA GLN A 410 14.53 19.85 -10.40
C GLN A 410 14.08 19.39 -11.80
N VAL A 411 12.98 18.63 -11.81
CA VAL A 411 12.38 18.05 -13.03
C VAL A 411 11.90 19.15 -13.99
N ASP A 412 11.45 20.29 -13.45
CA ASP A 412 11.08 21.47 -14.22
C ASP A 412 12.26 22.03 -15.03
N LYS A 413 13.47 22.11 -14.44
CA LYS A 413 14.68 22.57 -15.15
C LYS A 413 15.18 21.57 -16.17
N ALA A 414 15.06 20.28 -15.91
CA ALA A 414 15.31 19.25 -16.92
C ALA A 414 14.31 19.36 -18.10
N LEU A 415 13.03 19.62 -17.84
CA LEU A 415 11.99 19.80 -18.86
C LEU A 415 12.22 21.05 -19.72
N GLU A 416 12.56 22.17 -19.08
CA GLU A 416 12.84 23.47 -19.71
C GLU A 416 14.03 23.39 -20.69
N LEU A 417 15.10 22.69 -20.30
CA LEU A 417 16.24 22.38 -21.18
C LEU A 417 15.81 21.59 -22.43
N ILE A 418 14.92 20.61 -22.26
CA ILE A 418 14.42 19.78 -23.38
C ILE A 418 13.48 20.58 -24.29
N HIS A 419 12.61 21.44 -23.76
CA HIS A 419 11.81 22.36 -24.56
C HIS A 419 12.70 23.26 -25.45
N HIS A 420 13.80 23.78 -24.92
CA HIS A 420 14.77 24.56 -25.70
C HIS A 420 15.46 23.72 -26.79
N GLY A 421 15.85 22.49 -26.50
CA GLY A 421 16.38 21.55 -27.50
C GLY A 421 15.40 21.33 -28.66
N ILE A 422 14.11 21.13 -28.36
CA ILE A 422 13.05 20.96 -29.35
C ILE A 422 12.85 22.23 -30.19
N ARG A 423 12.77 23.41 -29.56
CA ARG A 423 12.73 24.73 -30.26
C ARG A 423 13.94 24.95 -31.18
N LYS A 424 15.09 24.39 -30.80
CA LYS A 424 16.37 24.43 -31.55
C LYS A 424 16.52 23.30 -32.58
N ASN A 425 15.43 22.59 -32.91
CA ASN A 425 15.33 21.49 -33.87
C ASN A 425 16.19 20.25 -33.55
N VAL A 426 16.47 19.98 -32.27
CA VAL A 426 17.14 18.74 -31.86
C VAL A 426 16.16 17.57 -31.96
N MET A 427 16.54 16.54 -32.72
CA MET A 427 15.68 15.40 -33.01
C MET A 427 15.59 14.42 -31.82
N ASN A 428 14.50 13.63 -31.81
CA ASN A 428 14.25 12.51 -30.89
C ASN A 428 14.10 12.84 -29.39
N LEU A 429 13.86 14.10 -29.02
CA LEU A 429 13.64 14.50 -27.62
C LEU A 429 12.19 14.34 -27.10
N GLY A 430 11.19 14.25 -27.99
CA GLY A 430 9.77 14.31 -27.59
C GLY A 430 9.25 13.17 -26.68
N THR A 431 9.91 12.01 -26.65
CA THR A 431 9.55 10.95 -25.67
C THR A 431 10.06 11.27 -24.27
N LEU A 432 11.19 11.97 -24.16
CA LEU A 432 11.77 12.44 -22.91
C LEU A 432 11.03 13.68 -22.39
N GLU A 433 10.62 14.59 -23.28
CA GLU A 433 9.68 15.69 -22.97
C GLU A 433 8.40 15.17 -22.28
N GLU A 434 7.75 14.16 -22.87
CA GLU A 434 6.56 13.52 -22.26
C GLU A 434 6.85 12.84 -20.92
N ASN A 435 8.04 12.27 -20.73
CA ASN A 435 8.44 11.67 -19.45
C ASN A 435 8.61 12.75 -18.37
N LEU A 436 9.29 13.84 -18.71
CA LEU A 436 9.58 14.95 -17.82
C LEU A 436 8.32 15.77 -17.49
N ASP A 437 7.42 16.00 -18.45
CA ASP A 437 6.12 16.64 -18.21
C ASP A 437 5.22 15.81 -17.28
N MET A 438 5.18 14.48 -17.48
CA MET A 438 4.48 13.59 -16.56
C MET A 438 5.15 13.54 -15.19
N LEU A 439 6.48 13.44 -15.12
CA LEU A 439 7.20 13.40 -13.85
C LEU A 439 7.06 14.73 -13.08
N ALA A 440 7.13 15.88 -13.75
CA ALA A 440 6.89 17.19 -13.14
C ALA A 440 5.46 17.27 -12.58
N LYS A 441 4.46 16.76 -13.32
CA LYS A 441 3.09 16.63 -12.81
C LYS A 441 2.98 15.68 -11.63
N LEU A 442 3.74 14.59 -11.60
CA LEU A 442 3.75 13.65 -10.47
C LEU A 442 4.35 14.30 -9.21
N VAL A 443 5.49 14.97 -9.35
CA VAL A 443 6.23 15.57 -8.23
C VAL A 443 5.54 16.83 -7.70
N TYR A 444 5.23 17.80 -8.56
CA TYR A 444 4.75 19.12 -8.13
C TYR A 444 3.22 19.22 -8.03
N ASP A 445 2.48 18.56 -8.94
CA ASP A 445 1.02 18.67 -9.02
C ASP A 445 0.28 17.54 -8.28
N CYS A 446 0.78 16.29 -8.34
CA CYS A 446 0.11 15.16 -7.73
C CYS A 446 0.36 15.10 -6.23
N TYR A 447 1.60 15.29 -5.78
CA TYR A 447 1.98 15.03 -4.39
C TYR A 447 2.68 16.22 -3.68
N PRO A 448 2.17 17.46 -3.78
CA PRO A 448 2.85 18.67 -3.30
C PRO A 448 3.09 18.72 -1.77
N ASN A 449 2.24 18.07 -0.99
CA ASN A 449 2.21 18.17 0.48
C ASN A 449 2.49 16.82 1.18
N LEU A 450 3.15 15.88 0.52
CA LEU A 450 3.56 14.62 1.14
C LEU A 450 4.83 14.84 1.99
N ASP A 451 4.60 15.36 3.19
CA ASP A 451 5.64 15.52 4.21
C ASP A 451 6.36 14.18 4.47
N SER A 452 7.68 14.23 4.35
CA SER A 452 8.67 13.17 4.64
C SER A 452 8.87 12.04 3.60
N VAL A 453 10.03 12.11 2.92
CA VAL A 453 10.97 10.98 2.66
C VAL A 453 10.50 9.84 1.73
N SER A 454 9.22 9.68 1.42
CA SER A 454 8.70 8.59 0.59
C SER A 454 8.91 8.82 -0.92
N LYS A 455 10.17 8.68 -1.37
CA LYS A 455 10.63 8.69 -2.77
C LYS A 455 10.15 9.88 -3.62
N SER A 456 11.02 10.89 -3.73
CA SER A 456 11.16 11.61 -5.00
C SER A 456 11.51 10.60 -6.10
N MET A 457 10.58 10.34 -7.01
CA MET A 457 10.83 9.45 -8.15
C MET A 457 11.83 10.12 -9.09
N SER A 458 12.95 9.46 -9.37
CA SER A 458 13.90 9.95 -10.38
C SER A 458 13.39 9.68 -11.79
N LEU A 459 13.84 10.45 -12.78
CA LEU A 459 13.55 10.23 -14.20
C LEU A 459 13.94 8.81 -14.64
N LYS A 460 15.08 8.29 -14.16
CA LYS A 460 15.52 6.92 -14.48
C LYS A 460 14.63 5.83 -13.90
N GLU A 461 14.04 6.05 -12.72
CA GLU A 461 13.03 5.15 -12.17
C GLU A 461 11.71 5.27 -12.92
N PHE A 462 11.28 6.48 -13.29
CA PHE A 462 10.06 6.73 -14.05
C PHE A 462 10.11 6.07 -15.44
N GLU A 463 11.23 6.15 -16.14
CA GLU A 463 11.44 5.52 -17.46
C GLU A 463 11.49 3.99 -17.42
N ALA A 464 11.77 3.40 -16.26
CA ALA A 464 11.73 1.95 -16.05
C ALA A 464 10.31 1.42 -15.80
N LEU A 465 9.31 2.28 -15.56
CA LEU A 465 7.93 1.88 -15.30
C LEU A 465 7.20 1.43 -16.58
N THR A 466 6.39 0.40 -16.45
CA THR A 466 5.40 0.04 -17.48
C THR A 466 4.24 1.03 -17.51
N GLU A 467 3.53 1.11 -18.65
CA GLU A 467 2.37 2.00 -18.82
C GLU A 467 1.27 1.79 -17.75
N ALA A 468 1.11 0.57 -17.24
CA ALA A 468 0.17 0.25 -16.17
C ALA A 468 0.68 0.67 -14.77
N GLU A 469 1.99 0.60 -14.52
CA GLU A 469 2.60 1.06 -13.27
C GLU A 469 2.58 2.58 -13.17
N ILE A 470 2.75 3.31 -14.28
CA ILE A 470 2.59 4.78 -14.32
C ILE A 470 1.21 5.17 -13.77
N ILE A 471 0.13 4.54 -14.24
CA ILE A 471 -1.24 4.81 -13.75
C ILE A 471 -1.35 4.53 -12.24
N ARG A 472 -0.75 3.42 -11.77
CA ARG A 472 -0.75 3.06 -10.34
C ARG A 472 0.00 4.07 -9.48
N VAL A 473 1.14 4.57 -9.92
CA VAL A 473 1.95 5.56 -9.20
C VAL A 473 1.22 6.91 -9.08
N PHE A 474 0.62 7.38 -10.18
CA PHE A 474 -0.18 8.61 -10.19
C PHE A 474 -1.43 8.56 -9.29
N LEU A 475 -1.95 7.36 -9.01
CA LEU A 475 -3.17 7.19 -8.22
C LEU A 475 -2.92 6.53 -6.83
N GLN A 476 -1.66 6.25 -6.48
CA GLN A 476 -1.27 5.49 -5.28
C GLN A 476 -1.78 6.09 -3.96
N TYR A 477 -1.74 7.42 -3.83
CA TYR A 477 -2.17 8.14 -2.62
C TYR A 477 -3.42 9.00 -2.88
N THR A 478 -4.38 8.47 -3.65
CA THR A 478 -5.62 9.18 -4.00
C THR A 478 -6.79 8.85 -3.09
N ASP A 479 -7.52 9.90 -2.69
CA ASP A 479 -8.71 9.82 -1.85
C ASP A 479 -10.01 9.87 -2.67
N GLU A 480 -11.13 9.49 -2.05
CA GLU A 480 -12.49 9.52 -2.62
C GLU A 480 -12.88 10.86 -3.27
N LYS A 481 -12.41 11.98 -2.72
CA LYS A 481 -12.70 13.33 -3.25
C LYS A 481 -11.85 13.70 -4.45
N ARG A 482 -10.74 13.01 -4.65
CA ARG A 482 -9.60 13.47 -5.46
C ARG A 482 -9.36 12.58 -6.69
N ILE A 483 -9.61 11.28 -6.56
CA ILE A 483 -9.42 10.27 -7.61
C ILE A 483 -10.06 10.65 -8.95
N VAL A 484 -11.28 11.22 -8.94
CA VAL A 484 -11.96 11.71 -10.15
C VAL A 484 -11.22 12.87 -10.81
N SER A 485 -10.72 13.83 -10.02
CA SER A 485 -9.91 14.95 -10.56
C SER A 485 -8.52 14.50 -11.03
N ASP A 486 -7.87 13.56 -10.33
CA ASP A 486 -6.55 13.07 -10.71
C ASP A 486 -6.61 12.23 -12.00
N ILE A 487 -7.61 11.36 -12.15
CA ILE A 487 -7.85 10.63 -13.39
C ILE A 487 -8.07 11.60 -14.55
N LYS A 488 -8.89 12.64 -14.37
CA LYS A 488 -9.15 13.65 -15.41
C LYS A 488 -7.94 14.53 -15.73
N LYS A 489 -7.15 14.93 -14.73
CA LYS A 489 -6.00 15.84 -14.89
C LYS A 489 -4.75 15.15 -15.42
N PHE A 490 -4.49 13.90 -15.04
CA PHE A 490 -3.23 13.20 -15.35
C PHE A 490 -3.42 11.98 -16.25
N ILE A 491 -4.34 11.08 -15.90
CA ILE A 491 -4.47 9.78 -16.59
C ILE A 491 -5.12 9.93 -17.97
N ILE A 492 -6.22 10.66 -18.10
CA ILE A 492 -6.92 10.84 -19.39
C ILE A 492 -6.03 11.53 -20.45
N PRO A 493 -5.26 12.59 -20.12
CA PRO A 493 -4.27 13.15 -21.06
C PRO A 493 -3.19 12.14 -21.47
N PHE A 494 -2.62 11.39 -20.51
CA PHE A 494 -1.63 10.35 -20.80
C PHE A 494 -2.17 9.29 -21.78
N LEU A 495 -3.38 8.76 -21.53
CA LEU A 495 -4.01 7.76 -22.39
C LEU A 495 -4.36 8.28 -23.79
N ARG A 496 -4.55 9.60 -23.96
CA ARG A 496 -4.74 10.24 -25.28
C ARG A 496 -3.42 10.36 -26.07
N ILE A 497 -2.30 10.54 -25.38
CA ILE A 497 -0.96 10.67 -25.99
C ILE A 497 -0.34 9.29 -26.30
N LEU A 498 -0.71 8.27 -25.52
CA LEU A 498 -0.17 6.90 -25.59
C LEU A 498 -0.07 6.29 -27.01
N PRO A 499 -1.07 6.41 -27.91
CA PRO A 499 -0.96 5.86 -29.27
C PRO A 499 0.17 6.51 -30.08
N SER A 500 0.29 7.84 -30.01
CA SER A 500 1.35 8.60 -30.68
C SER A 500 2.72 8.26 -30.12
N ARG A 501 2.81 8.03 -28.80
CA ARG A 501 4.04 7.61 -28.11
C ARG A 501 4.49 6.21 -28.53
N ARG A 502 3.58 5.22 -28.51
CA ARG A 502 3.83 3.86 -29.01
C ARG A 502 4.27 3.88 -30.48
N ALA A 503 3.63 4.69 -31.32
CA ALA A 503 3.99 4.83 -32.73
C ALA A 503 5.42 5.36 -32.96
N ARG A 504 5.88 6.35 -32.17
CA ARG A 504 7.27 6.86 -32.27
C ARG A 504 8.30 5.82 -31.82
N LEU A 505 8.07 5.15 -30.69
CA LEU A 505 8.97 4.09 -30.20
C LEU A 505 9.07 2.93 -31.20
N ASN A 506 7.94 2.53 -31.80
CA ASN A 506 7.88 1.51 -32.85
C ASN A 506 8.52 1.94 -34.19
N HIS A 507 8.80 3.24 -34.41
CA HIS A 507 9.58 3.71 -35.55
C HIS A 507 11.08 3.59 -35.28
N VAL A 508 11.54 4.06 -34.12
CA VAL A 508 12.95 3.97 -33.71
C VAL A 508 13.44 2.52 -33.73
N LEU A 509 12.64 1.59 -33.18
CA LEU A 509 12.95 0.15 -33.19
C LEU A 509 12.99 -0.50 -34.59
N LYS A 510 12.43 0.14 -35.63
CA LYS A 510 12.49 -0.34 -37.02
C LYS A 510 13.72 0.16 -37.77
N ASP A 511 14.29 1.29 -37.38
CA ASP A 511 15.49 1.82 -38.01
C ASP A 511 16.77 1.08 -37.52
N ASP A 512 16.76 0.54 -36.30
CA ASP A 512 17.89 -0.21 -35.72
C ASP A 512 17.89 -1.73 -36.00
N ILE A 513 16.78 -2.34 -36.46
CA ILE A 513 16.65 -3.80 -36.58
C ILE A 513 16.28 -4.23 -38.02
N ILE A 514 17.28 -4.76 -38.73
CA ILE A 514 17.08 -5.47 -40.00
C ILE A 514 16.39 -6.82 -39.74
N ASP A 515 15.17 -6.96 -40.28
CA ASP A 515 14.41 -8.19 -40.52
C ASP A 515 14.13 -9.16 -39.34
N LYS A 516 12.82 -9.39 -39.12
CA LYS A 516 12.17 -10.48 -38.36
C LYS A 516 12.05 -10.29 -36.84
N ILE A 517 10.99 -9.59 -36.42
CA ILE A 517 9.84 -10.22 -35.72
C ILE A 517 8.59 -9.42 -36.12
N PRO A 518 7.48 -10.05 -36.58
CA PRO A 518 6.20 -9.39 -36.59
C PRO A 518 5.70 -9.33 -35.14
N ILE A 519 5.83 -8.16 -34.48
CA ILE A 519 5.21 -7.94 -33.17
C ILE A 519 3.71 -7.77 -33.40
N SER A 520 3.03 -8.91 -33.50
CA SER A 520 1.58 -9.02 -33.64
C SER A 520 0.94 -9.19 -32.27
N GLU A 521 1.05 -8.16 -31.42
CA GLU A 521 0.04 -7.94 -30.39
C GLU A 521 -0.99 -6.97 -30.96
N PRO A 522 -2.30 -7.26 -30.87
CA PRO A 522 -3.31 -6.28 -31.24
C PRO A 522 -3.19 -5.12 -30.24
N GLU A 523 -2.96 -3.90 -30.75
CA GLU A 523 -2.77 -2.72 -29.90
C GLU A 523 -3.92 -2.59 -28.90
N SER A 524 -3.62 -2.84 -27.61
CA SER A 524 -4.63 -2.72 -26.55
C SER A 524 -5.14 -1.28 -26.52
N LYS A 525 -6.46 -1.10 -26.43
CA LYS A 525 -7.06 0.24 -26.36
C LYS A 525 -6.46 0.93 -25.13
N PRO A 526 -5.99 2.20 -25.20
CA PRO A 526 -5.40 2.87 -24.04
C PRO A 526 -6.29 2.84 -22.79
N LEU A 527 -7.61 2.95 -22.97
CA LEU A 527 -8.60 2.85 -21.90
C LEU A 527 -8.62 1.47 -21.18
N ASP A 528 -8.25 0.37 -21.85
CA ASP A 528 -8.17 -0.95 -21.20
C ASP A 528 -7.15 -0.93 -20.02
N LEU A 529 -6.13 -0.06 -20.04
CA LEU A 529 -5.20 0.12 -18.91
C LEU A 529 -5.89 0.72 -17.67
N LEU A 530 -6.75 1.72 -17.85
CA LEU A 530 -7.55 2.31 -16.77
C LEU A 530 -8.62 1.32 -16.30
N TYR A 531 -9.22 0.56 -17.21
CA TYR A 531 -10.20 -0.47 -16.87
C TYR A 531 -9.58 -1.56 -16.00
N ASN A 532 -8.38 -2.05 -16.35
CA ASN A 532 -7.62 -3.00 -15.52
C ASN A 532 -7.32 -2.45 -14.11
N TYR A 533 -6.90 -1.18 -14.01
CA TYR A 533 -6.67 -0.52 -12.72
C TYR A 533 -7.94 -0.45 -11.85
N ILE A 534 -9.11 -0.18 -12.45
CA ILE A 534 -10.41 -0.19 -11.75
C ILE A 534 -10.74 -1.62 -11.27
N LEU A 535 -10.51 -2.64 -12.11
CA LEU A 535 -10.74 -4.04 -11.78
C LEU A 535 -9.85 -4.52 -10.63
N ASP A 536 -8.58 -4.14 -10.58
CA ASP A 536 -7.68 -4.44 -9.45
C ASP A 536 -8.24 -3.92 -8.12
N ILE A 537 -8.64 -2.65 -8.10
CA ILE A 537 -9.06 -1.94 -6.88
C ILE A 537 -10.47 -2.33 -6.44
N SER A 538 -11.33 -2.81 -7.35
CA SER A 538 -12.68 -3.29 -7.01
C SER A 538 -12.70 -4.29 -5.85
N SER A 539 -11.66 -5.12 -5.76
CA SER A 539 -11.46 -6.12 -4.70
C SER A 539 -11.05 -5.55 -3.33
N SER A 540 -10.34 -4.43 -3.32
CA SER A 540 -9.73 -3.84 -2.11
C SER A 540 -10.50 -2.62 -1.58
N ASN A 541 -10.96 -1.73 -2.47
CA ASN A 541 -11.67 -0.51 -2.12
C ASN A 541 -12.77 -0.18 -3.16
N LEU A 542 -13.92 -0.84 -3.01
CA LEU A 542 -15.10 -0.60 -3.85
C LEU A 542 -15.62 0.85 -3.79
N LYS A 543 -15.38 1.56 -2.67
CA LYS A 543 -15.87 2.92 -2.46
C LYS A 543 -15.15 3.94 -3.35
N LEU A 544 -13.84 3.79 -3.58
CA LEU A 544 -13.11 4.56 -4.60
C LEU A 544 -13.68 4.29 -6.00
N VAL A 545 -13.89 3.01 -6.34
CA VAL A 545 -14.46 2.60 -7.63
C VAL A 545 -15.87 3.18 -7.84
N CYS A 546 -16.70 3.25 -6.79
CA CYS A 546 -18.01 3.90 -6.84
C CYS A 546 -17.93 5.37 -7.28
N THR A 547 -16.95 6.15 -6.78
CA THR A 547 -16.79 7.57 -7.18
C THR A 547 -16.41 7.73 -8.67
N ILE A 548 -15.66 6.77 -9.24
CA ILE A 548 -15.32 6.75 -10.67
C ILE A 548 -16.56 6.50 -11.53
N PHE A 549 -17.44 5.58 -11.09
CA PHE A 549 -18.71 5.29 -11.76
C PHE A 549 -19.70 6.45 -11.63
N GLU A 550 -19.80 7.11 -10.47
CA GLU A 550 -20.61 8.32 -10.30
C GLU A 550 -20.16 9.46 -11.23
N ALA A 551 -18.85 9.58 -11.46
CA ALA A 551 -18.27 10.52 -12.45
C ALA A 551 -18.32 10.01 -13.91
N SER A 552 -18.97 8.89 -14.17
CA SER A 552 -19.13 8.29 -15.51
C SER A 552 -20.61 8.07 -15.90
N LYS A 553 -21.56 8.55 -15.08
CA LYS A 553 -23.01 8.39 -15.32
C LYS A 553 -23.42 8.82 -16.73
N PRO A 554 -24.29 8.07 -17.44
CA PRO A 554 -24.79 8.43 -18.77
C PRO A 554 -25.59 9.74 -18.82
N SER A 555 -26.06 10.24 -17.68
CA SER A 555 -26.73 11.54 -17.56
C SER A 555 -25.79 12.76 -17.58
N LEU A 556 -24.46 12.55 -17.51
CA LEU A 556 -23.45 13.60 -17.63
C LEU A 556 -23.02 13.78 -19.09
N ASP A 557 -22.54 14.97 -19.45
CA ASP A 557 -22.03 15.22 -20.80
C ASP A 557 -20.80 14.34 -21.10
N ALA A 558 -20.64 13.96 -22.38
CA ALA A 558 -19.58 13.07 -22.82
C ALA A 558 -18.17 13.61 -22.56
N GLN A 559 -18.00 14.93 -22.39
CA GLN A 559 -16.71 15.55 -22.04
C GLN A 559 -16.39 15.43 -20.54
N GLU A 560 -17.41 15.29 -19.68
CA GLU A 560 -17.26 15.19 -18.23
C GLU A 560 -17.10 13.74 -17.75
N ARG A 561 -17.48 12.75 -18.56
CA ARG A 561 -17.40 11.32 -18.22
C ARG A 561 -15.96 10.80 -18.27
N ILE A 562 -15.58 9.97 -17.29
CA ILE A 562 -14.32 9.20 -17.35
C ILE A 562 -14.47 8.04 -18.34
N ILE A 563 -15.53 7.24 -18.20
CA ILE A 563 -15.88 6.17 -19.13
C ILE A 563 -16.96 6.69 -20.08
N VAL A 564 -16.57 6.98 -21.33
CA VAL A 564 -17.44 7.61 -22.35
C VAL A 564 -18.38 6.62 -23.03
N SER A 565 -17.99 5.34 -23.13
CA SER A 565 -18.81 4.28 -23.72
C SER A 565 -19.76 3.67 -22.68
N ASP A 566 -21.05 3.65 -22.97
CA ASP A 566 -22.07 3.02 -22.12
C ASP A 566 -21.89 1.50 -22.04
N GLU A 567 -21.52 0.84 -23.15
CA GLU A 567 -21.22 -0.59 -23.14
C GLU A 567 -20.04 -0.91 -22.19
N ASP A 568 -18.96 -0.12 -22.26
CA ASP A 568 -17.77 -0.38 -21.43
C ASP A 568 -18.06 -0.07 -19.96
N LEU A 569 -18.82 0.99 -19.68
CA LEU A 569 -19.31 1.33 -18.35
C LEU A 569 -20.06 0.14 -17.73
N ALA A 570 -21.03 -0.42 -18.45
CA ALA A 570 -21.76 -1.61 -18.01
C ALA A 570 -20.84 -2.83 -17.81
N ARG A 571 -19.97 -3.14 -18.79
CA ARG A 571 -19.03 -4.28 -18.71
C ARG A 571 -18.12 -4.22 -17.48
N ILE A 572 -17.54 -3.06 -17.17
CA ILE A 572 -16.60 -2.90 -16.06
C ILE A 572 -17.35 -2.87 -14.72
N ALA A 573 -18.50 -2.20 -14.64
CA ALA A 573 -19.31 -2.17 -13.43
C ALA A 573 -19.83 -3.57 -13.06
N LEU A 574 -20.39 -4.32 -14.01
CA LEU A 574 -20.80 -5.71 -13.81
C LEU A 574 -19.62 -6.61 -13.40
N ALA A 575 -18.45 -6.43 -14.00
CA ALA A 575 -17.23 -7.16 -13.65
C ALA A 575 -16.71 -6.84 -12.24
N CYS A 576 -16.76 -5.57 -11.83
CA CYS A 576 -16.39 -5.14 -10.48
C CYS A 576 -17.37 -5.69 -9.43
N LEU A 577 -18.68 -5.70 -9.71
CA LEU A 577 -19.70 -6.16 -8.77
C LEU A 577 -19.69 -7.68 -8.59
N TYR A 578 -19.73 -8.44 -9.69
CA TYR A 578 -19.70 -9.90 -9.62
C TYR A 578 -18.32 -10.48 -9.30
N GLY A 579 -17.23 -9.78 -9.65
CA GLY A 579 -15.87 -10.17 -9.26
C GLY A 579 -15.52 -9.86 -7.80
N ASN A 580 -16.39 -9.18 -7.04
CA ASN A 580 -16.13 -8.86 -5.64
C ASN A 580 -16.56 -10.00 -4.70
N SER A 581 -15.66 -10.41 -3.81
CA SER A 581 -15.92 -11.41 -2.77
C SER A 581 -16.40 -10.82 -1.44
N ARG A 582 -16.39 -9.48 -1.28
CA ARG A 582 -16.82 -8.80 -0.07
C ARG A 582 -18.35 -8.71 0.03
N THR A 583 -18.87 -8.96 1.22
CA THR A 583 -20.30 -8.93 1.55
C THR A 583 -20.80 -7.60 2.13
N ASP A 584 -19.90 -6.77 2.65
CA ASP A 584 -20.27 -5.73 3.62
C ASP A 584 -20.58 -4.37 2.98
N ASN A 585 -20.23 -4.21 1.69
CA ASN A 585 -20.26 -2.93 0.97
C ASN A 585 -21.56 -2.73 0.15
N TRP A 586 -22.69 -3.24 0.64
CA TRP A 586 -24.00 -3.19 -0.03
C TRP A 586 -24.35 -1.81 -0.62
N GLN A 587 -24.22 -0.74 0.19
CA GLN A 587 -24.59 0.62 -0.23
C GLN A 587 -23.75 1.14 -1.42
N ASP A 588 -22.47 0.77 -1.48
CA ASP A 588 -21.61 1.14 -2.62
C ASP A 588 -22.00 0.32 -3.87
N MET A 589 -22.41 -0.95 -3.70
CA MET A 589 -22.90 -1.78 -4.82
C MET A 589 -24.19 -1.19 -5.43
N THR A 590 -25.15 -0.77 -4.60
CA THR A 590 -26.38 -0.10 -5.07
C THR A 590 -26.07 1.20 -5.80
N ARG A 591 -25.17 2.03 -5.27
CA ARG A 591 -24.74 3.29 -5.92
C ARG A 591 -24.06 3.04 -7.28
N ILE A 592 -23.28 1.97 -7.42
CA ILE A 592 -22.71 1.56 -8.71
C ILE A 592 -23.81 1.13 -9.69
N TYR A 593 -24.82 0.38 -9.23
CA TYR A 593 -25.98 0.02 -10.05
C TYR A 593 -26.76 1.25 -10.52
N GLU A 594 -26.98 2.25 -9.66
CA GLU A 594 -27.58 3.56 -10.03
C GLU A 594 -26.75 4.38 -11.04
N CYS A 595 -25.52 3.96 -11.38
CA CYS A 595 -24.70 4.57 -12.42
C CYS A 595 -24.79 3.87 -13.78
N LEU A 596 -25.44 2.71 -13.87
CA LEU A 596 -25.51 1.90 -15.09
C LEU A 596 -26.40 2.56 -16.17
N PRO A 597 -26.07 2.35 -17.46
CA PRO A 597 -26.97 2.71 -18.56
C PRO A 597 -28.18 1.79 -18.62
N ILE A 598 -29.26 2.31 -19.22
CA ILE A 598 -30.45 1.55 -19.58
C ILE A 598 -30.44 1.40 -21.10
N PHE A 599 -30.53 0.17 -21.60
CA PHE A 599 -30.64 -0.14 -23.03
C PHE A 599 -32.11 -0.49 -23.38
N ASP A 600 -32.57 -0.07 -24.56
CA ASP A 600 -34.00 -0.05 -24.92
C ASP A 600 -34.66 -1.44 -25.15
N GLU A 601 -33.90 -2.53 -25.20
CA GLU A 601 -34.41 -3.89 -25.47
C GLU A 601 -34.02 -4.89 -24.38
N VAL A 602 -35.04 -5.57 -23.81
CA VAL A 602 -34.92 -6.58 -22.75
C VAL A 602 -34.83 -7.98 -23.34
N SER A 603 -33.93 -8.83 -22.84
CA SER A 603 -33.93 -10.27 -23.13
C SER A 603 -34.10 -11.13 -21.87
N ASP A 604 -35.03 -12.09 -21.91
CA ASP A 604 -35.22 -13.15 -20.89
C ASP A 604 -34.11 -14.25 -20.95
N GLU A 605 -32.96 -14.03 -21.61
CA GLU A 605 -31.90 -15.05 -21.74
C GLU A 605 -31.13 -15.26 -20.42
N SER A 606 -31.27 -16.44 -19.82
CA SER A 606 -30.52 -16.82 -18.62
C SER A 606 -29.01 -16.88 -18.88
N PHE A 607 -28.24 -16.08 -18.15
CA PHE A 607 -26.79 -16.00 -18.29
C PHE A 607 -26.08 -17.20 -17.63
N ASP A 608 -25.45 -18.07 -18.44
CA ASP A 608 -24.71 -19.23 -17.95
C ASP A 608 -23.22 -18.91 -17.72
N ILE A 609 -22.70 -19.26 -16.54
CA ILE A 609 -21.32 -18.97 -16.06
C ILE A 609 -20.45 -20.21 -15.98
N ASN A 610 -20.99 -21.39 -16.33
CA ASN A 610 -20.28 -22.68 -16.27
C ASN A 610 -18.99 -22.77 -17.11
N SER A 611 -18.63 -21.72 -17.85
CA SER A 611 -17.37 -21.56 -18.60
C SER A 611 -16.21 -20.94 -17.82
N LEU A 612 -16.43 -20.28 -16.66
CA LEU A 612 -15.36 -19.65 -15.88
C LEU A 612 -14.56 -20.67 -15.06
N GLN A 613 -13.26 -20.40 -14.91
CA GLN A 613 -12.39 -21.16 -13.99
C GLN A 613 -12.21 -20.43 -12.67
N ASN A 614 -12.07 -19.10 -12.66
CA ASN A 614 -12.01 -18.30 -11.45
C ASN A 614 -12.99 -17.11 -11.52
N TYR A 615 -13.63 -16.82 -10.38
CA TYR A 615 -14.61 -15.74 -10.27
C TYR A 615 -13.91 -14.40 -9.97
N THR A 616 -13.03 -13.95 -10.88
CA THR A 616 -12.27 -12.69 -10.76
C THR A 616 -12.86 -11.58 -11.62
N PRO A 617 -12.68 -10.29 -11.24
CA PRO A 617 -13.13 -9.16 -12.08
C PRO A 617 -12.59 -9.22 -13.52
N TYR A 618 -11.36 -9.69 -13.72
CA TYR A 618 -10.74 -9.84 -15.04
C TYR A 618 -11.41 -10.90 -15.92
N GLU A 619 -11.75 -12.05 -15.37
CA GLU A 619 -12.46 -13.11 -16.09
C GLU A 619 -13.90 -12.67 -16.45
N PHE A 620 -14.59 -12.01 -15.51
CA PHE A 620 -15.91 -11.41 -15.78
C PHE A 620 -15.85 -10.32 -16.86
N PHE A 621 -14.88 -9.40 -16.79
CA PHE A 621 -14.72 -8.36 -17.81
C PHE A 621 -14.45 -8.96 -19.20
N SER A 622 -13.63 -10.01 -19.27
CA SER A 622 -13.35 -10.73 -20.51
C SER A 622 -14.60 -11.40 -21.09
N LEU A 623 -15.47 -11.97 -20.25
CA LEU A 623 -16.78 -12.47 -20.68
C LEU A 623 -17.68 -11.34 -21.19
N PHE A 624 -17.86 -10.26 -20.41
CA PHE A 624 -18.78 -9.18 -20.77
C PHE A 624 -18.31 -8.38 -22.01
N LYS A 625 -17.00 -8.35 -22.31
CA LYS A 625 -16.44 -7.78 -23.55
C LYS A 625 -16.91 -8.52 -24.83
N SER A 626 -17.43 -9.75 -24.71
CA SER A 626 -18.04 -10.53 -25.80
C SER A 626 -19.56 -10.34 -25.95
N LYS A 627 -20.19 -9.52 -25.10
CA LYS A 627 -21.65 -9.37 -25.01
C LYS A 627 -22.14 -8.06 -25.65
N ASN A 628 -23.31 -8.16 -26.28
CA ASN A 628 -24.04 -7.05 -26.90
C ASN A 628 -24.91 -6.32 -25.87
N GLU A 629 -25.35 -5.09 -26.18
CA GLU A 629 -26.22 -4.24 -25.36
C GLU A 629 -27.44 -4.98 -24.76
N ILE A 630 -28.21 -5.70 -25.58
CA ILE A 630 -29.40 -6.48 -25.16
C ILE A 630 -29.05 -7.51 -24.07
N GLN A 631 -27.90 -8.19 -24.22
CA GLN A 631 -27.45 -9.18 -23.23
C GLN A 631 -26.88 -8.52 -21.98
N LEU A 632 -26.29 -7.32 -22.09
CA LEU A 632 -25.88 -6.53 -20.94
C LEU A 632 -27.12 -6.08 -20.14
N GLN A 633 -28.20 -5.64 -20.81
CA GLN A 633 -29.45 -5.26 -20.13
C GLN A 633 -30.04 -6.42 -19.31
N GLY A 634 -30.17 -7.61 -19.88
CA GLY A 634 -30.67 -8.78 -19.13
C GLY A 634 -29.80 -9.14 -17.91
N ILE A 635 -28.48 -8.88 -17.97
CA ILE A 635 -27.58 -9.05 -16.83
C ILE A 635 -27.77 -7.94 -15.79
N ILE A 636 -28.04 -6.69 -16.20
CA ILE A 636 -28.37 -5.56 -15.32
C ILE A 636 -29.71 -5.79 -14.61
N ASP A 637 -30.73 -6.27 -15.31
CA ASP A 637 -32.02 -6.65 -14.73
C ASP A 637 -31.85 -7.79 -13.71
N SER A 638 -31.02 -8.80 -14.02
CA SER A 638 -30.67 -9.86 -13.06
C SER A 638 -29.88 -9.33 -11.86
N LEU A 639 -29.04 -8.30 -12.05
CA LEU A 639 -28.27 -7.69 -10.99
C LEU A 639 -29.19 -6.96 -10.01
N GLU A 640 -30.26 -6.31 -10.44
CA GLU A 640 -31.25 -5.71 -9.53
C GLU A 640 -31.86 -6.76 -8.59
N LEU A 641 -32.24 -7.93 -9.13
CA LEU A 641 -32.76 -9.06 -8.34
C LEU A 641 -31.71 -9.61 -7.37
N HIS A 642 -30.47 -9.80 -7.82
CA HIS A 642 -29.36 -10.27 -6.98
C HIS A 642 -28.99 -9.26 -5.89
N LEU A 643 -29.06 -7.97 -6.19
CA LEU A 643 -28.83 -6.89 -5.24
C LEU A 643 -29.93 -6.90 -4.17
N ASN A 644 -31.21 -6.83 -4.56
CA ASN A 644 -32.34 -6.91 -3.62
C ASN A 644 -32.27 -8.18 -2.74
N ALA A 645 -31.83 -9.31 -3.30
CA ALA A 645 -31.58 -10.52 -2.54
C ALA A 645 -30.42 -10.38 -1.54
N ALA A 646 -29.30 -9.77 -1.94
CA ALA A 646 -28.15 -9.53 -1.08
C ALA A 646 -28.52 -8.65 0.14
N GLU A 647 -29.38 -7.65 -0.02
CA GLU A 647 -29.86 -6.83 1.11
C GLU A 647 -30.63 -7.68 2.13
N ILE A 648 -31.60 -8.48 1.67
CA ILE A 648 -32.39 -9.37 2.53
C ILE A 648 -31.48 -10.36 3.25
N LEU A 649 -30.51 -10.97 2.55
CA LEU A 649 -29.57 -11.90 3.15
C LEU A 649 -28.66 -11.25 4.20
N THR A 650 -28.23 -10.01 3.96
CA THR A 650 -27.38 -9.24 4.89
C THR A 650 -28.16 -8.86 6.15
N ARG A 651 -29.45 -8.50 6.03
CA ARG A 651 -30.35 -8.19 7.15
C ARG A 651 -30.50 -9.34 8.17
N TYR A 652 -30.28 -10.58 7.72
CA TYR A 652 -30.37 -11.80 8.53
C TYR A 652 -29.03 -12.52 8.74
N ASP A 653 -27.90 -11.82 8.62
CA ASP A 653 -26.52 -12.34 8.80
C ASP A 653 -26.18 -13.59 7.97
N ASN A 654 -26.77 -13.69 6.78
CA ASN A 654 -26.48 -14.72 5.78
C ASN A 654 -25.97 -14.10 4.48
N ALA A 655 -25.23 -13.00 4.57
CA ALA A 655 -24.68 -12.29 3.41
C ALA A 655 -23.83 -13.22 2.53
N VAL A 656 -24.02 -13.13 1.22
CA VAL A 656 -23.28 -13.89 0.20
C VAL A 656 -22.71 -12.94 -0.86
N PRO A 657 -21.55 -13.25 -1.47
CA PRO A 657 -21.03 -12.47 -2.59
C PRO A 657 -21.97 -12.54 -3.80
N LEU A 658 -22.02 -11.48 -4.63
CA LEU A 658 -22.94 -11.42 -5.77
C LEU A 658 -22.72 -12.54 -6.81
N CYS A 659 -21.49 -13.04 -6.97
CA CYS A 659 -21.21 -14.19 -7.83
C CYS A 659 -21.89 -15.50 -7.38
N TRP A 660 -22.23 -15.63 -6.09
CA TRP A 660 -22.91 -16.81 -5.57
C TRP A 660 -24.30 -16.97 -6.21
N PHE A 661 -25.03 -15.88 -6.46
CA PHE A 661 -26.35 -15.96 -7.08
C PHE A 661 -26.28 -16.59 -8.47
N LEU A 662 -25.31 -16.16 -9.27
CA LEU A 662 -25.08 -16.67 -10.62
C LEU A 662 -24.70 -18.17 -10.61
N GLN A 663 -23.86 -18.60 -9.67
CA GLN A 663 -23.52 -20.01 -9.44
C GLN A 663 -24.75 -20.83 -8.99
N SER A 664 -25.55 -20.29 -8.07
CA SER A 664 -26.71 -20.96 -7.49
C SER A 664 -27.92 -21.02 -8.43
N SER A 665 -27.96 -20.21 -9.49
CA SER A 665 -29.09 -20.05 -10.41
C SER A 665 -29.68 -21.36 -10.93
N ASN A 666 -28.83 -22.36 -11.15
CA ASN A 666 -29.23 -23.69 -11.63
C ASN A 666 -29.05 -24.82 -10.59
N ASP A 667 -28.59 -24.54 -9.37
CA ASP A 667 -28.38 -25.55 -8.32
C ASP A 667 -29.45 -25.51 -7.22
N TYR A 668 -30.35 -26.48 -7.27
CA TYR A 668 -31.38 -26.73 -6.24
C TYR A 668 -30.79 -26.98 -4.84
N ILE A 669 -29.62 -27.61 -4.72
CA ILE A 669 -29.00 -27.96 -3.43
C ILE A 669 -28.54 -26.68 -2.72
N LEU A 670 -27.85 -25.79 -3.45
CA LEU A 670 -27.37 -24.51 -2.90
C LEU A 670 -28.54 -23.59 -2.51
N GLN A 671 -29.55 -23.44 -3.37
CA GLN A 671 -30.75 -22.65 -3.04
C GLN A 671 -31.46 -23.19 -1.80
N LYS A 672 -31.62 -24.51 -1.70
CA LYS A 672 -32.25 -25.17 -0.54
C LYS A 672 -31.43 -25.01 0.74
N GLN A 673 -30.11 -25.08 0.66
CA GLN A 673 -29.23 -24.82 1.80
C GLN A 673 -29.34 -23.36 2.28
N LEU A 674 -29.37 -22.38 1.36
CA LEU A 674 -29.60 -20.98 1.70
C LEU A 674 -30.95 -20.78 2.41
N CYS A 675 -32.04 -21.36 1.86
CA CYS A 675 -33.37 -21.29 2.46
C CYS A 675 -33.41 -21.88 3.89
N ILE A 676 -32.75 -23.03 4.11
CA ILE A 676 -32.62 -23.64 5.44
C ILE A 676 -31.79 -22.76 6.39
N GLN A 677 -30.68 -22.20 5.91
CA GLN A 677 -29.82 -21.31 6.71
C GLN A 677 -30.57 -20.04 7.12
N LEU A 678 -31.29 -19.41 6.19
CA LEU A 678 -32.10 -18.22 6.47
C LEU A 678 -33.22 -18.52 7.47
N ALA A 679 -33.98 -19.60 7.26
CA ALA A 679 -35.08 -19.99 8.14
C ALA A 679 -34.62 -20.37 9.56
N ARG A 680 -33.40 -20.92 9.71
CA ARG A 680 -32.82 -21.30 11.01
C ARG A 680 -32.07 -20.15 11.67
N ARG A 681 -30.99 -19.64 11.08
CA ARG A 681 -30.11 -18.63 11.72
C ARG A 681 -30.83 -17.36 12.12
N SER A 682 -31.88 -16.97 11.41
CA SER A 682 -32.66 -15.77 11.76
C SER A 682 -33.34 -15.86 13.13
N GLY A 683 -33.63 -17.06 13.66
CA GLY A 683 -34.22 -17.22 14.99
C GLY A 683 -33.23 -17.14 16.16
N SER A 684 -32.00 -17.63 15.95
CA SER A 684 -30.97 -17.70 16.99
C SER A 684 -30.18 -16.39 17.08
N GLY A 685 -30.05 -15.83 18.28
CA GLY A 685 -29.10 -14.73 18.51
C GLY A 685 -27.64 -15.17 18.35
N PRO A 686 -26.71 -14.20 18.22
CA PRO A 686 -25.26 -14.47 18.19
C PRO A 686 -24.69 -14.95 19.53
N GLU A 687 -25.46 -14.88 20.61
CA GLU A 687 -25.19 -15.52 21.90
C GLU A 687 -26.33 -16.50 22.22
N ASN A 688 -25.98 -17.70 22.72
CA ASN A 688 -26.87 -18.88 22.77
C ASN A 688 -28.09 -18.79 23.71
N ASP A 689 -28.36 -17.63 24.32
CA ASP A 689 -29.40 -17.44 25.34
C ASP A 689 -30.44 -16.32 25.01
N GLU A 690 -30.31 -15.57 23.90
CA GLU A 690 -31.36 -14.63 23.44
C GLU A 690 -31.89 -14.97 22.03
N ASP A 691 -33.22 -15.09 21.91
CA ASP A 691 -33.92 -15.10 20.61
C ASP A 691 -33.62 -13.78 19.87
N ARG A 692 -33.15 -13.86 18.61
CA ARG A 692 -32.94 -12.66 17.77
C ARG A 692 -34.27 -11.92 17.54
N PHE A 693 -35.33 -12.68 17.27
CA PHE A 693 -36.67 -12.14 17.03
C PHE A 693 -37.51 -12.14 18.31
N LYS A 694 -37.93 -10.94 18.71
CA LYS A 694 -38.70 -10.72 19.94
C LYS A 694 -40.21 -10.70 19.66
N ASN A 695 -40.62 -10.49 18.39
CA ASN A 695 -42.02 -10.38 17.99
C ASN A 695 -42.45 -11.46 16.97
N GLU A 696 -43.74 -11.85 16.97
CA GLU A 696 -44.29 -12.72 15.92
C GLU A 696 -44.26 -12.03 14.54
N ASP A 697 -44.36 -10.70 14.49
CA ASP A 697 -44.40 -9.94 13.24
C ASP A 697 -43.07 -10.05 12.45
N GLU A 698 -41.93 -10.09 13.13
CA GLU A 698 -40.59 -10.23 12.53
C GLU A 698 -40.45 -11.56 11.77
N TRP A 699 -41.01 -12.65 12.32
CA TRP A 699 -41.11 -13.92 11.62
C TRP A 699 -42.05 -13.86 10.41
N THR A 700 -43.16 -13.12 10.48
CA THR A 700 -44.02 -12.94 9.29
C THR A 700 -43.37 -12.08 8.21
N LEU A 701 -42.49 -11.14 8.59
CA LEU A 701 -41.69 -10.37 7.66
C LEU A 701 -40.64 -11.26 6.98
N LEU A 702 -39.91 -12.07 7.74
CA LEU A 702 -38.97 -13.06 7.20
C LEU A 702 -39.63 -14.00 6.18
N LEU A 703 -40.83 -14.51 6.46
CA LEU A 703 -41.57 -15.35 5.51
C LEU A 703 -41.92 -14.58 4.21
N LYS A 704 -42.37 -13.33 4.33
CA LYS A 704 -42.64 -12.47 3.15
C LYS A 704 -41.36 -12.22 2.36
N GLU A 705 -40.23 -11.98 3.02
CA GLU A 705 -38.95 -11.75 2.37
C GLU A 705 -38.40 -13.02 1.69
N ILE A 706 -38.60 -14.22 2.27
CA ILE A 706 -38.31 -15.50 1.58
C ILE A 706 -39.20 -15.68 0.33
N LEU A 707 -40.48 -15.30 0.41
CA LEU A 707 -41.39 -15.37 -0.74
C LEU A 707 -41.04 -14.32 -1.80
N ASN A 708 -40.51 -13.16 -1.42
CA ASN A 708 -39.93 -12.18 -2.35
C ASN A 708 -38.68 -12.75 -3.03
N LEU A 709 -37.80 -13.47 -2.32
CA LEU A 709 -36.64 -14.16 -2.91
C LEU A 709 -37.03 -15.28 -3.90
N TYR A 710 -38.27 -15.78 -3.84
CA TYR A 710 -38.81 -16.75 -4.79
C TYR A 710 -39.44 -16.09 -6.04
N GLU A 711 -40.08 -14.92 -5.86
CA GLU A 711 -40.72 -14.11 -6.90
C GLU A 711 -41.48 -14.91 -7.96
N ASN A 712 -42.45 -15.72 -7.53
CA ASN A 712 -43.28 -16.57 -8.41
C ASN A 712 -42.47 -17.53 -9.33
N GLY A 713 -41.25 -17.90 -8.94
CA GLY A 713 -40.37 -18.78 -9.71
C GLY A 713 -39.41 -18.05 -10.65
N LYS A 714 -39.33 -16.71 -10.61
CA LYS A 714 -38.31 -15.90 -11.31
C LYS A 714 -37.16 -15.44 -10.41
N GLY A 715 -37.35 -15.44 -9.09
CA GLY A 715 -36.33 -14.98 -8.13
C GLY A 715 -35.18 -15.96 -7.91
N VAL A 716 -34.27 -15.59 -7.01
CA VAL A 716 -33.09 -16.39 -6.62
C VAL A 716 -33.42 -17.82 -6.19
N LEU A 717 -34.57 -18.03 -5.54
CA LEU A 717 -35.02 -19.35 -5.06
C LEU A 717 -35.91 -20.10 -6.09
N SER A 718 -35.84 -19.74 -7.36
CA SER A 718 -36.71 -20.25 -8.46
C SER A 718 -36.79 -21.78 -8.58
N LYS A 719 -35.81 -22.56 -8.11
CA LYS A 719 -35.83 -24.03 -8.20
C LYS A 719 -36.55 -24.71 -7.02
N ILE A 720 -36.89 -23.98 -5.95
CA ILE A 720 -37.59 -24.53 -4.77
C ILE A 720 -39.10 -24.34 -4.96
N SER A 721 -39.91 -25.36 -4.65
CA SER A 721 -41.37 -25.19 -4.62
C SER A 721 -41.83 -24.36 -3.42
N THR A 722 -42.93 -23.63 -3.57
CA THR A 722 -43.56 -22.90 -2.45
C THR A 722 -43.87 -23.82 -1.27
N GLU A 723 -44.39 -25.02 -1.52
CA GLU A 723 -44.63 -26.06 -0.50
C GLU A 723 -43.36 -26.40 0.29
N GLU A 724 -42.20 -26.51 -0.38
CA GLU A 724 -40.94 -26.83 0.29
C GLU A 724 -40.39 -25.65 1.10
N ILE A 725 -40.58 -24.41 0.63
CA ILE A 725 -40.30 -23.20 1.41
C ILE A 725 -41.14 -23.20 2.71
N TYR A 726 -42.45 -23.42 2.61
CA TYR A 726 -43.32 -23.50 3.79
C TYR A 726 -42.93 -24.65 4.71
N LYS A 727 -42.54 -25.82 4.17
CA LYS A 727 -42.06 -26.96 4.95
C LYS A 727 -40.80 -26.63 5.77
N ILE A 728 -39.82 -25.98 5.16
CA ILE A 728 -38.57 -25.55 5.81
C ILE A 728 -38.87 -24.50 6.90
N PHE A 729 -39.69 -23.51 6.57
CA PHE A 729 -40.02 -22.41 7.48
C PHE A 729 -40.87 -22.86 8.69
N VAL A 730 -41.88 -23.70 8.47
CA VAL A 730 -42.68 -24.28 9.57
C VAL A 730 -41.80 -25.17 10.45
N SER A 731 -40.91 -25.99 9.85
CA SER A 731 -39.96 -26.80 10.63
C SER A 731 -39.06 -25.94 11.53
N SER A 732 -38.55 -24.79 11.05
CA SER A 732 -37.76 -23.91 11.91
C SER A 732 -38.60 -23.26 13.02
N LEU A 733 -39.79 -22.72 12.72
CA LEU A 733 -40.70 -22.17 13.73
C LEU A 733 -41.06 -23.16 14.84
N LEU A 734 -41.26 -24.43 14.49
CA LEU A 734 -41.53 -25.50 15.45
C LEU A 734 -40.31 -25.74 16.35
N SER A 735 -39.09 -25.80 15.79
CA SER A 735 -37.85 -25.94 16.59
C SER A 735 -37.59 -24.76 17.54
N TYR A 736 -38.04 -23.54 17.20
CA TYR A 736 -38.00 -22.36 18.07
C TYR A 736 -39.19 -22.25 19.04
N GLY A 737 -40.06 -23.26 19.12
CA GLY A 737 -41.21 -23.27 20.04
C GLY A 737 -42.30 -22.23 19.74
N LYS A 738 -42.30 -21.60 18.54
CA LYS A 738 -43.24 -20.53 18.17
C LYS A 738 -44.58 -21.11 17.68
N PHE A 739 -45.19 -21.96 18.50
CA PHE A 739 -46.33 -22.82 18.15
C PHE A 739 -47.58 -22.06 17.69
N ASN A 740 -47.89 -20.92 18.33
CA ASN A 740 -49.04 -20.08 17.95
C ASN A 740 -48.89 -19.50 16.54
N LEU A 741 -47.68 -19.08 16.16
CA LEU A 741 -47.40 -18.56 14.83
C LEU A 741 -47.38 -19.69 13.78
N ALA A 742 -46.77 -20.83 14.08
CA ALA A 742 -46.83 -22.02 13.24
C ALA A 742 -48.29 -22.41 12.94
N ARG A 743 -49.18 -22.37 13.95
CA ARG A 743 -50.63 -22.60 13.76
C ARG A 743 -51.26 -21.62 12.77
N LYS A 744 -50.99 -20.31 12.91
CA LYS A 744 -51.52 -19.26 12.01
C LYS A 744 -51.08 -19.45 10.56
N ILE A 745 -49.86 -19.95 10.34
CA ILE A 745 -49.27 -20.14 9.01
C ILE A 745 -49.75 -21.44 8.35
N ILE A 746 -49.87 -22.54 9.11
CA ILE A 746 -50.38 -23.82 8.58
C ILE A 746 -51.89 -23.74 8.32
N LEU A 747 -52.64 -23.08 9.21
CA LEU A 747 -54.09 -22.94 9.16
C LEU A 747 -54.50 -21.46 9.03
N PRO A 748 -54.19 -20.80 7.90
CA PRO A 748 -54.63 -19.43 7.65
C PRO A 748 -56.16 -19.38 7.59
N THR A 749 -56.75 -18.29 8.09
CA THR A 749 -58.22 -18.12 8.13
C THR A 749 -58.77 -17.57 6.80
N ASP A 750 -57.96 -16.78 6.07
CA ASP A 750 -58.40 -16.01 4.90
C ASP A 750 -57.78 -16.48 3.56
N GLN A 751 -56.94 -17.52 3.58
CA GLN A 751 -56.17 -18.02 2.42
C GLN A 751 -56.25 -19.55 2.31
N PRO A 752 -56.02 -20.14 1.11
CA PRO A 752 -55.86 -21.58 0.99
C PRO A 752 -54.69 -22.09 1.84
N GLN A 753 -54.80 -23.32 2.35
CA GLN A 753 -53.75 -23.94 3.16
C GLN A 753 -52.47 -24.13 2.32
N PRO A 754 -51.30 -23.66 2.78
CA PRO A 754 -50.05 -23.73 2.01
C PRO A 754 -49.37 -25.10 2.05
N LEU A 755 -49.83 -26.00 2.92
CA LEU A 755 -49.33 -27.36 3.11
C LEU A 755 -50.52 -28.31 3.26
N ASP A 756 -50.39 -29.53 2.74
CA ASP A 756 -51.35 -30.59 3.04
C ASP A 756 -51.28 -30.97 4.53
N ILE A 757 -52.44 -31.30 5.10
CA ILE A 757 -52.60 -31.54 6.53
C ILE A 757 -51.82 -32.76 7.00
N THR A 758 -51.60 -33.75 6.13
CA THR A 758 -50.79 -34.94 6.45
C THR A 758 -49.30 -34.61 6.56
N VAL A 759 -48.81 -33.69 5.72
CA VAL A 759 -47.42 -33.21 5.76
C VAL A 759 -47.20 -32.34 6.99
N ALA A 760 -48.14 -31.46 7.31
CA ALA A 760 -48.09 -30.65 8.54
C ALA A 760 -48.12 -31.51 9.80
N GLU A 761 -48.93 -32.58 9.84
CA GLU A 761 -48.97 -33.53 10.96
C GLU A 761 -47.61 -34.22 11.18
N GLN A 762 -46.94 -34.68 10.11
CA GLN A 762 -45.60 -35.27 10.23
C GLN A 762 -44.58 -34.26 10.78
N LEU A 763 -44.57 -33.01 10.31
CA LEU A 763 -43.65 -31.97 10.82
C LEU A 763 -43.85 -31.70 12.32
N VAL A 764 -45.10 -31.66 12.78
CA VAL A 764 -45.44 -31.45 14.19
C VAL A 764 -45.03 -32.65 15.06
N ILE A 765 -45.20 -33.87 14.56
CA ILE A 765 -44.75 -35.10 15.22
C ILE A 765 -43.22 -35.15 15.31
N ASP A 766 -42.51 -34.85 14.23
CA ASP A 766 -41.04 -34.88 14.20
C ASP A 766 -40.42 -33.83 15.13
N ALA A 767 -40.95 -32.60 15.15
CA ALA A 767 -40.51 -31.56 16.09
C ALA A 767 -40.85 -31.93 17.55
N SER A 768 -42.04 -32.48 17.82
CA SER A 768 -42.38 -32.98 19.15
C SER A 768 -41.44 -34.09 19.61
N ARG A 769 -41.02 -34.98 18.70
CA ARG A 769 -40.06 -36.05 18.98
C ARG A 769 -38.67 -35.50 19.28
N GLU A 770 -38.21 -34.49 18.56
CA GLU A 770 -36.93 -33.80 18.83
C GLU A 770 -36.93 -33.13 20.22
N PHE A 771 -38.01 -32.46 20.62
CA PHE A 771 -38.14 -31.92 21.98
C PHE A 771 -38.20 -33.01 23.05
N PHE A 772 -38.94 -34.09 22.80
CA PHE A 772 -39.02 -35.24 23.71
C PHE A 772 -37.64 -35.90 23.93
N ASP A 773 -36.85 -36.01 22.87
CA ASP A 773 -35.54 -36.65 22.86
C ASP A 773 -34.49 -35.86 23.63
N ASN A 774 -34.53 -34.53 23.48
CA ASN A 774 -33.63 -33.61 24.17
C ASN A 774 -34.09 -33.29 25.61
N ALA A 775 -35.23 -33.83 26.06
CA ALA A 775 -35.75 -33.56 27.40
C ALA A 775 -34.94 -34.25 28.51
N PRO A 776 -34.32 -33.51 29.45
CA PRO A 776 -33.56 -34.10 30.55
C PRO A 776 -34.47 -34.78 31.59
N SER A 777 -35.74 -34.37 31.68
CA SER A 777 -36.74 -34.91 32.60
C SER A 777 -38.06 -35.18 31.88
N GLY A 778 -38.83 -36.15 32.37
CA GLY A 778 -40.15 -36.49 31.83
C GLY A 778 -41.31 -35.60 32.29
N ASN A 779 -41.05 -34.50 33.01
CA ASN A 779 -42.13 -33.66 33.56
C ASN A 779 -42.85 -32.87 32.45
N MET A 780 -44.09 -33.25 32.15
CA MET A 780 -44.93 -32.62 31.12
C MET A 780 -45.14 -31.11 31.30
N TYR A 781 -45.02 -30.57 32.52
CA TYR A 781 -45.26 -29.16 32.81
C TYR A 781 -43.99 -28.27 32.72
N HIS A 782 -42.81 -28.84 32.43
CA HIS A 782 -41.55 -28.08 32.43
C HIS A 782 -40.55 -28.48 31.33
N GLY A 783 -39.73 -27.51 30.91
CA GLY A 783 -38.65 -27.70 29.93
C GLY A 783 -39.13 -28.22 28.57
N TYR A 784 -38.26 -28.94 27.85
CA TYR A 784 -38.56 -29.47 26.52
C TYR A 784 -39.75 -30.44 26.47
N MET A 785 -40.07 -31.15 27.55
CA MET A 785 -41.23 -32.04 27.58
C MET A 785 -42.55 -31.25 27.52
N LYS A 786 -42.59 -30.05 28.10
CA LYS A 786 -43.70 -29.10 27.93
C LYS A 786 -43.81 -28.63 26.48
N LEU A 787 -42.68 -28.29 25.85
CA LEU A 787 -42.63 -27.86 24.46
C LEU A 787 -43.10 -28.97 23.51
N ALA A 788 -42.70 -30.22 23.74
CA ALA A 788 -43.21 -31.38 23.00
C ALA A 788 -44.75 -31.49 23.10
N TYR A 789 -45.30 -31.35 24.32
CA TYR A 789 -46.74 -31.41 24.56
C TYR A 789 -47.50 -30.25 23.87
N GLU A 790 -47.02 -29.01 24.01
CA GLU A 790 -47.62 -27.83 23.36
C GLU A 790 -47.53 -27.91 21.81
N CYS A 791 -46.45 -28.50 21.27
CA CYS A 791 -46.27 -28.72 19.84
C CYS A 791 -47.40 -29.60 19.24
N LEU A 792 -47.75 -30.71 19.90
CA LEU A 792 -48.81 -31.62 19.43
C LEU A 792 -50.22 -31.01 19.46
N GLN A 793 -50.43 -29.89 20.18
CA GLN A 793 -51.72 -29.19 20.30
C GLN A 793 -51.96 -28.12 19.22
N ILE A 794 -51.01 -27.90 18.31
CA ILE A 794 -51.11 -26.92 17.21
C ILE A 794 -52.22 -27.27 16.23
N LEU A 795 -52.33 -28.57 15.91
CA LEU A 795 -53.22 -29.13 14.90
C LEU A 795 -54.48 -29.75 15.53
N PRO A 796 -55.57 -29.94 14.76
CA PRO A 796 -56.70 -30.73 15.21
C PRO A 796 -56.24 -32.16 15.56
N ILE A 797 -56.74 -32.69 16.69
CA ILE A 797 -56.28 -33.97 17.26
C ILE A 797 -56.63 -35.13 16.31
N SER A 798 -55.58 -35.73 15.77
CA SER A 798 -55.60 -37.00 15.01
C SER A 798 -55.29 -38.19 15.93
N ASP A 799 -55.65 -39.41 15.54
CA ASP A 799 -55.36 -40.63 16.31
C ASP A 799 -53.84 -40.80 16.55
N THR A 800 -53.02 -40.42 15.57
CA THR A 800 -51.55 -40.43 15.62
C THR A 800 -51.01 -39.38 16.58
N LEU A 801 -51.46 -38.12 16.50
CA LEU A 801 -51.11 -37.07 17.47
C LEU A 801 -51.51 -37.48 18.90
N GLN A 802 -52.72 -38.00 19.10
CA GLN A 802 -53.19 -38.43 20.42
C GLN A 802 -52.35 -39.59 21.00
N SER A 803 -51.74 -40.43 20.15
CA SER A 803 -50.84 -41.51 20.61
C SER A 803 -49.49 -40.99 21.12
N GLU A 804 -48.96 -39.91 20.52
CA GLU A 804 -47.75 -39.23 21.01
C GLU A 804 -48.05 -38.39 22.27
N ILE A 805 -49.21 -37.73 22.34
CA ILE A 805 -49.68 -37.01 23.55
C ILE A 805 -49.76 -37.96 24.75
N GLU A 806 -50.41 -39.12 24.57
CA GLU A 806 -50.48 -40.13 25.63
C GLU A 806 -49.10 -40.69 26.00
N PHE A 807 -48.17 -40.79 25.05
CA PHE A 807 -46.83 -41.27 25.34
C PHE A 807 -46.01 -40.26 26.18
N ILE A 808 -46.23 -38.95 25.99
CA ILE A 808 -45.72 -37.90 26.88
C ILE A 808 -46.32 -38.03 28.29
N GLU A 809 -47.65 -38.20 28.39
CA GLU A 809 -48.32 -38.39 29.67
C GLU A 809 -47.83 -39.65 30.41
N ALA A 810 -47.62 -40.76 29.70
CA ALA A 810 -47.01 -41.98 30.26
C ALA A 810 -45.58 -41.76 30.77
N THR A 811 -44.79 -40.97 30.05
CA THR A 811 -43.41 -40.61 30.42
C THR A 811 -43.38 -39.74 31.67
N HIS A 812 -44.34 -38.83 31.81
CA HIS A 812 -44.55 -38.04 33.03
C HIS A 812 -44.89 -38.94 34.22
N MET A 813 -45.88 -39.84 34.09
CA MET A 813 -46.25 -40.80 35.14
C MET A 813 -45.07 -41.69 35.58
N LEU A 814 -44.26 -42.19 34.63
CA LEU A 814 -43.07 -43.00 34.93
C LEU A 814 -41.99 -42.21 35.70
N THR A 815 -41.80 -40.93 35.37
CA THR A 815 -40.75 -40.11 35.97
C THR A 815 -41.14 -39.53 37.33
N GLU A 816 -42.42 -39.22 37.56
CA GLU A 816 -42.94 -38.88 38.91
C GLU A 816 -42.78 -40.05 39.89
N GLN A 817 -43.01 -41.27 39.41
CA GLN A 817 -42.82 -42.51 40.17
C GLN A 817 -41.34 -42.91 40.35
N LYS A 818 -40.39 -42.07 39.90
CA LYS A 818 -38.93 -42.24 40.08
C LYS A 818 -38.40 -43.60 39.63
N VAL A 819 -38.85 -44.10 38.48
CA VAL A 819 -38.36 -45.38 37.92
C VAL A 819 -36.87 -45.25 37.56
N TYR A 820 -36.06 -46.21 38.00
CA TYR A 820 -34.63 -46.26 37.73
C TYR A 820 -34.29 -47.15 36.52
N HIS A 821 -33.35 -46.71 35.69
CA HIS A 821 -32.78 -47.55 34.63
C HIS A 821 -31.74 -48.53 35.20
N GLN A 822 -30.94 -48.05 36.14
CA GLN A 822 -29.95 -48.79 36.95
C GLN A 822 -29.99 -48.23 38.39
N PRO A 823 -29.54 -48.96 39.42
CA PRO A 823 -29.57 -48.47 40.81
C PRO A 823 -28.94 -47.07 40.95
N GLY A 824 -29.76 -46.08 41.34
CA GLY A 824 -29.35 -44.68 41.49
C GLY A 824 -29.45 -43.78 40.25
N ILE A 825 -29.70 -44.33 39.06
CA ILE A 825 -29.84 -43.57 37.80
C ILE A 825 -31.30 -43.62 37.34
N LEU A 826 -31.99 -42.47 37.40
CA LEU A 826 -33.36 -42.31 36.91
C LEU A 826 -33.44 -42.55 35.40
N ILE A 827 -34.55 -43.09 34.92
CA ILE A 827 -34.76 -43.31 33.49
C ILE A 827 -35.04 -41.97 32.77
N HIS A 828 -34.33 -41.71 31.68
CA HIS A 828 -34.55 -40.52 30.85
C HIS A 828 -35.62 -40.77 29.76
N PRO A 829 -36.35 -39.73 29.29
CA PRO A 829 -37.36 -39.85 28.23
C PRO A 829 -36.91 -40.62 27.00
N MET A 830 -35.76 -40.28 26.42
CA MET A 830 -35.14 -41.00 25.29
C MET A 830 -35.05 -42.52 25.54
N GLN A 831 -34.69 -42.94 26.76
CA GLN A 831 -34.59 -44.36 27.12
C GLN A 831 -35.95 -45.06 27.22
N ILE A 832 -37.01 -44.33 27.62
CA ILE A 832 -38.40 -44.83 27.62
C ILE A 832 -38.87 -45.07 26.18
N ARG A 833 -38.53 -44.18 25.24
CA ARG A 833 -38.91 -44.31 23.82
C ARG A 833 -38.14 -45.40 23.08
N LEU A 834 -36.86 -45.58 23.38
CA LEU A 834 -36.01 -46.63 22.81
C LEU A 834 -36.22 -48.02 23.47
N ALA A 835 -37.09 -48.14 24.47
CA ALA A 835 -37.33 -49.40 25.17
C ALA A 835 -37.99 -50.45 24.23
N PRO A 836 -37.36 -51.63 24.00
CA PRO A 836 -37.88 -52.62 23.04
C PRO A 836 -39.18 -53.29 23.50
N ASN A 837 -39.42 -53.34 24.82
CA ASN A 837 -40.66 -53.80 25.41
C ASN A 837 -41.08 -52.81 26.51
N LYS A 838 -42.07 -51.98 26.22
CA LYS A 838 -42.54 -50.91 27.13
C LYS A 838 -43.22 -51.48 28.40
N LEU A 839 -43.70 -52.72 28.38
CA LEU A 839 -44.26 -53.38 29.58
C LEU A 839 -43.19 -53.63 30.67
N ASP A 840 -41.92 -53.75 30.29
CA ASP A 840 -40.82 -53.93 31.26
C ASP A 840 -40.55 -52.66 32.08
N LEU A 841 -41.09 -51.51 31.67
CA LEU A 841 -41.07 -50.29 32.47
C LEU A 841 -42.08 -50.36 33.63
N ILE A 842 -43.21 -51.04 33.41
CA ILE A 842 -44.25 -51.24 34.44
C ILE A 842 -43.77 -52.26 35.47
N SER A 843 -43.11 -53.34 35.06
CA SER A 843 -42.52 -54.29 36.00
C SER A 843 -41.41 -53.66 36.85
N ARG A 844 -40.57 -52.80 36.27
CA ARG A 844 -39.55 -52.00 37.01
C ARG A 844 -40.18 -50.99 37.97
N LEU A 845 -41.28 -50.34 37.59
CA LEU A 845 -42.03 -49.45 38.49
C LEU A 845 -42.54 -50.23 39.70
N LEU A 846 -43.15 -51.39 39.48
CA LEU A 846 -43.66 -52.30 40.51
C LEU A 846 -42.59 -53.05 41.33
N SER A 847 -41.31 -52.96 40.95
CA SER A 847 -40.18 -53.40 41.77
C SER A 847 -39.48 -52.25 42.49
N THR A 848 -39.71 -51.00 42.08
CA THR A 848 -39.11 -49.80 42.69
C THR A 848 -39.99 -49.25 43.82
N ASN A 849 -41.31 -49.23 43.61
CA ASN A 849 -42.27 -48.68 44.55
C ASN A 849 -43.19 -49.80 45.07
N GLU A 850 -42.99 -50.21 46.33
CA GLU A 850 -43.76 -51.29 46.97
C GLU A 850 -45.26 -50.95 47.05
N ASP A 851 -45.63 -49.70 47.36
CA ASP A 851 -47.02 -49.24 47.44
C ASP A 851 -47.73 -49.09 46.08
N ALA A 852 -47.02 -49.12 44.95
CA ALA A 852 -47.59 -48.71 43.66
C ALA A 852 -48.75 -49.59 43.19
N TYR A 853 -48.81 -50.86 43.62
CA TYR A 853 -49.90 -51.76 43.23
C TYR A 853 -51.28 -51.36 43.77
N TYR A 854 -51.35 -50.54 44.84
CA TYR A 854 -52.63 -50.06 45.37
C TYR A 854 -53.40 -49.20 44.37
N ASP A 855 -52.72 -48.44 43.51
CA ASP A 855 -53.33 -47.68 42.41
C ASP A 855 -53.32 -48.45 41.09
N SER A 856 -54.02 -49.58 41.09
CA SER A 856 -54.21 -50.42 39.90
C SER A 856 -54.84 -49.67 38.73
N LYS A 857 -55.63 -48.61 38.97
CA LYS A 857 -56.26 -47.82 37.92
C LYS A 857 -55.22 -46.99 37.17
N SER A 858 -54.36 -46.26 37.89
CA SER A 858 -53.28 -45.47 37.30
C SER A 858 -52.30 -46.34 36.51
N ILE A 859 -51.92 -47.52 37.02
CA ILE A 859 -51.03 -48.44 36.31
C ILE A 859 -51.69 -49.06 35.06
N MET A 860 -52.99 -49.36 35.11
CA MET A 860 -53.74 -49.79 33.93
C MET A 860 -53.94 -48.67 32.90
N GLU A 861 -54.01 -47.41 33.34
CA GLU A 861 -54.04 -46.24 32.46
C GLU A 861 -52.67 -46.03 31.79
N LEU A 862 -51.58 -46.11 32.56
CA LEU A 862 -50.20 -46.04 32.09
C LEU A 862 -49.93 -47.07 30.98
N ALA A 863 -50.39 -48.32 31.16
CA ALA A 863 -50.27 -49.37 30.14
C ALA A 863 -50.95 -48.97 28.82
N LYS A 864 -52.15 -48.38 28.88
CA LYS A 864 -52.87 -47.91 27.68
C LYS A 864 -52.08 -46.79 26.99
N LYS A 865 -51.62 -45.80 27.77
CA LYS A 865 -50.87 -44.64 27.28
C LYS A 865 -49.49 -44.97 26.69
N LEU A 866 -48.84 -46.06 27.13
CA LEU A 866 -47.60 -46.57 26.52
C LEU A 866 -47.80 -47.15 25.10
N GLY A 867 -49.05 -47.30 24.65
CA GLY A 867 -49.43 -47.79 23.31
C GLY A 867 -50.31 -49.04 23.31
N TYR A 868 -50.65 -49.60 24.48
CA TYR A 868 -51.40 -50.86 24.59
C TYR A 868 -52.93 -50.68 24.72
N ARG A 869 -53.49 -49.53 24.31
CA ARG A 869 -54.94 -49.20 24.38
C ARG A 869 -55.88 -50.35 24.02
N ASN A 870 -55.54 -51.12 22.99
CA ASN A 870 -56.36 -52.20 22.41
C ASN A 870 -55.78 -53.61 22.63
N ASP A 871 -54.67 -53.77 23.37
CA ASP A 871 -54.02 -55.06 23.60
C ASP A 871 -54.47 -55.70 24.92
N LYS A 872 -55.33 -56.71 24.82
CA LYS A 872 -55.87 -57.47 25.95
C LYS A 872 -54.83 -58.42 26.59
N VAL A 873 -53.79 -58.80 25.85
CA VAL A 873 -52.70 -59.61 26.41
C VAL A 873 -51.83 -58.72 27.30
N ALA A 874 -51.51 -57.50 26.86
CA ALA A 874 -50.82 -56.51 27.68
C ALA A 874 -51.63 -56.15 28.94
N GLU A 875 -52.95 -55.92 28.81
CA GLU A 875 -53.85 -55.71 29.96
C GLU A 875 -53.76 -56.85 30.99
N VAL A 876 -53.85 -58.11 30.57
CA VAL A 876 -53.71 -59.26 31.50
C VAL A 876 -52.28 -59.41 32.04
N LYS A 877 -51.24 -59.12 31.26
CA LYS A 877 -49.85 -59.10 31.75
C LYS A 877 -49.67 -58.09 32.88
N VAL A 878 -50.22 -56.88 32.72
CA VAL A 878 -50.13 -55.82 33.74
C VAL A 878 -50.92 -56.19 35.00
N MET A 879 -52.11 -56.78 34.85
CA MET A 879 -52.84 -57.35 36.00
C MET A 879 -52.06 -58.47 36.71
N ALA A 880 -51.35 -59.33 35.96
CA ALA A 880 -50.49 -60.35 36.56
C ALA A 880 -49.27 -59.74 37.28
N MET A 881 -48.65 -58.69 36.73
CA MET A 881 -47.58 -57.93 37.39
C MET A 881 -48.06 -57.25 38.69
N LEU A 882 -49.29 -56.71 38.69
CA LEU A 882 -49.92 -56.12 39.88
C LEU A 882 -50.19 -57.17 40.97
N ALA A 883 -50.66 -58.36 40.58
CA ALA A 883 -50.86 -59.47 41.51
C ALA A 883 -49.53 -59.97 42.09
N ASP A 884 -48.48 -60.08 41.27
CA ASP A 884 -47.13 -60.47 41.67
C ASP A 884 -46.46 -59.43 42.59
N ALA A 885 -46.69 -58.13 42.35
CA ALA A 885 -46.28 -57.06 43.27
C ALA A 885 -46.99 -57.16 44.63
N ALA A 886 -48.31 -57.38 44.64
CA ALA A 886 -49.07 -57.59 45.86
C ALA A 886 -48.67 -58.88 46.61
N LEU A 887 -48.15 -59.90 45.91
CA LEU A 887 -47.56 -61.08 46.55
C LEU A 887 -46.27 -60.76 47.30
N ARG A 888 -45.38 -59.92 46.76
CA ARG A 888 -44.15 -59.50 47.44
C ARG A 888 -44.44 -58.79 48.76
N ASP A 889 -45.44 -57.92 48.77
CA ASP A 889 -45.93 -57.22 49.98
C ASP A 889 -46.90 -58.07 50.83
N SER A 890 -47.02 -59.38 50.57
CA SER A 890 -47.90 -60.31 51.30
C SER A 890 -49.40 -59.94 51.32
N ASN A 891 -49.87 -59.06 50.42
CA ASN A 891 -51.27 -58.64 50.31
C ASN A 891 -52.11 -59.63 49.47
N LEU A 892 -52.30 -60.81 50.06
CA LEU A 892 -52.97 -61.96 49.44
C LEU A 892 -54.42 -61.69 49.02
N ASN A 893 -55.14 -60.79 49.69
CA ASN A 893 -56.51 -60.42 49.32
C ASN A 893 -56.56 -59.59 48.03
N PHE A 894 -55.59 -58.69 47.82
CA PHE A 894 -55.50 -57.91 46.59
C PHE A 894 -55.13 -58.80 45.40
N ALA A 895 -54.10 -59.65 45.55
CA ALA A 895 -53.70 -60.60 44.53
C ALA A 895 -54.84 -61.56 44.13
N TYR A 896 -55.61 -62.07 45.09
CA TYR A 896 -56.80 -62.90 44.85
C TYR A 896 -57.87 -62.19 43.99
N ASN A 897 -58.17 -60.93 44.30
CA ASN A 897 -59.15 -60.16 43.53
C ASN A 897 -58.67 -59.92 42.09
N MET A 898 -57.39 -59.58 41.93
CA MET A 898 -56.76 -59.38 40.62
C MET A 898 -56.79 -60.65 39.76
N CYS A 899 -56.50 -61.82 40.34
CA CYS A 899 -56.65 -63.11 39.66
C CYS A 899 -58.10 -63.36 39.22
N ILE A 900 -59.10 -63.08 40.06
CA ILE A 900 -60.53 -63.19 39.67
C ILE A 900 -60.86 -62.29 38.48
N ASP A 901 -60.34 -61.06 38.46
CA ASP A 901 -60.61 -60.10 37.38
C ASP A 901 -59.96 -60.53 36.06
N ILE A 902 -58.76 -61.11 36.09
CA ILE A 902 -58.16 -61.82 34.94
C ILE A 902 -59.08 -62.95 34.43
N VAL A 903 -59.65 -63.77 35.33
CA VAL A 903 -60.58 -64.85 34.93
C VAL A 903 -61.89 -64.30 34.35
N LYS A 904 -62.37 -63.14 34.80
CA LYS A 904 -63.51 -62.44 34.17
C LYS A 904 -63.15 -62.01 32.75
N ILE A 905 -61.97 -61.41 32.53
CA ILE A 905 -61.51 -61.02 31.18
C ILE A 905 -61.45 -62.24 30.25
N ILE A 906 -60.90 -63.37 30.70
CA ILE A 906 -60.89 -64.62 29.93
C ILE A 906 -62.29 -65.05 29.51
N LYS A 907 -63.27 -65.00 30.42
CA LYS A 907 -64.69 -65.30 30.13
C LYS A 907 -65.32 -64.30 29.15
N THR A 908 -64.88 -63.04 29.13
CA THR A 908 -65.33 -62.10 28.08
C THR A 908 -64.70 -62.43 26.73
N ILE A 909 -63.41 -62.79 26.68
CA ILE A 909 -62.70 -63.15 25.45
C ILE A 909 -63.27 -64.44 24.85
N SER A 910 -63.58 -65.45 25.66
CA SER A 910 -64.22 -66.69 25.19
C SER A 910 -65.57 -66.46 24.51
N ASN A 911 -66.26 -65.36 24.83
CA ASN A 911 -67.58 -65.02 24.28
C ASN A 911 -67.51 -64.15 22.99
N MET A 912 -66.31 -63.81 22.50
CA MET A 912 -66.14 -63.01 21.27
C MET A 912 -66.35 -63.85 19.99
N ARG A 913 -66.81 -63.22 18.90
CA ARG A 913 -67.31 -63.89 17.68
C ARG A 913 -66.25 -64.30 16.63
N ASN A 914 -65.04 -63.76 16.68
CA ASN A 914 -63.96 -64.12 15.72
C ASN A 914 -63.16 -65.31 16.28
N ASN A 915 -62.71 -66.25 15.44
CA ASN A 915 -62.08 -67.50 15.91
C ASN A 915 -60.53 -67.47 15.89
N ASP A 916 -59.90 -67.25 14.74
CA ASP A 916 -58.45 -67.57 14.60
C ASP A 916 -57.53 -66.65 15.44
N LYS A 917 -57.79 -65.34 15.43
CA LYS A 917 -57.10 -64.39 16.34
C LYS A 917 -57.51 -64.55 17.80
N LYS A 918 -58.66 -65.16 18.08
CA LYS A 918 -59.16 -65.36 19.45
C LYS A 918 -58.48 -66.54 20.12
N GLU A 919 -58.22 -67.63 19.41
CA GLU A 919 -57.59 -68.82 19.99
C GLU A 919 -56.15 -68.52 20.42
N THR A 920 -55.36 -67.88 19.56
CA THR A 920 -54.00 -67.41 19.86
C THR A 920 -53.93 -66.37 20.99
N LEU A 921 -54.86 -65.41 21.03
CA LEU A 921 -55.00 -64.47 22.17
C LEU A 921 -55.43 -65.19 23.46
N LEU A 922 -56.34 -66.16 23.36
CA LEU A 922 -56.87 -66.88 24.51
C LEU A 922 -55.80 -67.78 25.14
N ASP A 923 -54.96 -68.44 24.33
CA ASP A 923 -53.92 -69.32 24.83
C ASP A 923 -52.76 -68.56 25.47
N SER A 924 -52.35 -67.43 24.89
CA SER A 924 -51.36 -66.53 25.52
C SER A 924 -51.89 -65.92 26.83
N VAL A 925 -53.16 -65.52 26.89
CA VAL A 925 -53.80 -65.01 28.11
C VAL A 925 -53.97 -66.11 29.17
N LYS A 926 -54.39 -67.33 28.80
CA LYS A 926 -54.44 -68.49 29.70
C LYS A 926 -53.06 -68.78 30.29
N ASP A 927 -52.00 -68.77 29.47
CA ASP A 927 -50.64 -69.08 29.93
C ASP A 927 -50.16 -68.15 31.05
N ILE A 928 -50.48 -66.85 30.94
CA ILE A 928 -50.21 -65.88 32.01
C ILE A 928 -51.10 -66.15 33.23
N ALA A 929 -52.39 -66.39 33.00
CA ALA A 929 -53.39 -66.51 34.05
C ALA A 929 -53.22 -67.75 34.94
N TRP A 930 -52.89 -68.92 34.38
CA TRP A 930 -52.69 -70.12 35.20
C TRP A 930 -51.46 -69.98 36.10
N ARG A 931 -50.37 -69.40 35.59
CA ARG A 931 -49.13 -69.18 36.35
C ARG A 931 -49.35 -68.27 37.55
N ILE A 932 -50.00 -67.11 37.36
CA ILE A 932 -50.24 -66.19 38.47
C ILE A 932 -51.28 -66.75 39.47
N CYS A 933 -52.35 -67.41 39.00
CA CYS A 933 -53.30 -68.06 39.91
C CYS A 933 -52.63 -69.18 40.73
N TYR A 934 -51.69 -69.91 40.13
CA TYR A 934 -50.89 -70.94 40.80
C TYR A 934 -49.93 -70.35 41.85
N GLU A 935 -49.11 -69.35 41.49
CA GLU A 935 -48.15 -68.75 42.43
C GLU A 935 -48.84 -68.02 43.60
N VAL A 936 -50.01 -67.39 43.38
CA VAL A 936 -50.84 -66.84 44.47
C VAL A 936 -51.39 -67.94 45.38
N ALA A 937 -51.88 -69.05 44.81
CA ALA A 937 -52.49 -70.14 45.56
C ALA A 937 -51.50 -71.10 46.22
N LYS A 938 -50.20 -70.99 45.90
CA LYS A 938 -49.11 -71.81 46.44
C LYS A 938 -48.54 -71.29 47.76
N GLN A 939 -48.81 -70.03 48.13
CA GLN A 939 -48.25 -69.41 49.34
C GLN A 939 -48.86 -69.99 50.63
N ASP A 940 -48.02 -70.51 51.53
CA ASP A 940 -48.43 -71.11 52.81
C ASP A 940 -49.06 -70.08 53.79
N ILE A 941 -48.91 -68.79 53.53
CA ILE A 941 -49.40 -67.67 54.36
C ILE A 941 -50.92 -67.44 54.18
N PHE A 942 -51.55 -68.14 53.23
CA PHE A 942 -52.95 -67.93 52.84
C PHE A 942 -53.96 -68.46 53.89
N GLN A 943 -54.31 -67.62 54.87
CA GLN A 943 -55.25 -67.96 55.97
C GLN A 943 -56.67 -68.41 55.54
N ASN A 944 -57.03 -68.29 54.26
CA ASN A 944 -58.33 -68.68 53.74
C ASN A 944 -58.19 -69.77 52.66
N LEU A 945 -58.23 -71.03 53.11
CA LEU A 945 -58.12 -72.22 52.27
C LEU A 945 -59.20 -72.30 51.18
N GLU A 946 -60.41 -71.77 51.41
CA GLU A 946 -61.50 -71.76 50.41
C GLU A 946 -61.11 -70.91 49.19
N LYS A 947 -60.62 -69.69 49.42
CA LYS A 947 -60.08 -68.82 48.36
C LYS A 947 -58.90 -69.46 47.63
N GLN A 948 -58.01 -70.12 48.37
CA GLN A 948 -56.85 -70.82 47.82
C GLN A 948 -57.26 -71.99 46.90
N MET A 949 -58.25 -72.80 47.30
CA MET A 949 -58.83 -73.86 46.48
C MET A 949 -59.52 -73.33 45.21
N ILE A 950 -60.17 -72.17 45.28
CA ILE A 950 -60.81 -71.52 44.12
C ILE A 950 -59.77 -71.08 43.09
N LEU A 951 -58.69 -70.40 43.52
CA LEU A 951 -57.60 -70.00 42.61
C LEU A 951 -56.88 -71.21 42.02
N MET A 952 -56.57 -72.22 42.83
CA MET A 952 -55.92 -73.45 42.37
C MET A 952 -56.81 -74.24 41.39
N GLY A 953 -58.14 -74.21 41.60
CA GLY A 953 -59.12 -74.74 40.65
C GLY A 953 -59.21 -73.95 39.34
N TYR A 954 -59.03 -72.62 39.39
CA TYR A 954 -58.90 -71.80 38.18
C TYR A 954 -57.57 -72.06 37.45
N ALA A 955 -56.45 -72.21 38.16
CA ALA A 955 -55.17 -72.59 37.57
C ALA A 955 -55.30 -73.92 36.80
N LEU A 956 -55.92 -74.95 37.41
CA LEU A 956 -56.20 -76.23 36.75
C LEU A 956 -57.03 -76.10 35.46
N ALA A 957 -57.97 -75.17 35.40
CA ALA A 957 -58.84 -74.97 34.23
C ALA A 957 -58.15 -74.23 33.06
N MET A 958 -56.97 -73.64 33.29
CA MET A 958 -56.23 -72.84 32.30
C MET A 958 -54.82 -73.36 31.99
N CYS A 959 -54.34 -74.32 32.78
CA CYS A 959 -53.01 -74.92 32.69
C CYS A 959 -52.84 -75.81 31.45
N PRO A 960 -51.64 -75.85 30.83
CA PRO A 960 -51.26 -76.89 29.87
C PRO A 960 -51.41 -78.30 30.46
N SER A 961 -51.63 -79.30 29.59
CA SER A 961 -51.79 -80.72 29.96
C SER A 961 -50.68 -81.24 30.88
N ASP A 962 -49.46 -80.78 30.64
CA ASP A 962 -48.24 -81.37 31.16
C ASP A 962 -48.02 -81.00 32.64
N GLN A 963 -48.55 -79.86 33.07
CA GLN A 963 -48.44 -79.32 34.43
C GLN A 963 -49.70 -79.59 35.28
N ALA A 964 -50.81 -80.02 34.65
CA ALA A 964 -52.08 -80.23 35.33
C ALA A 964 -52.02 -81.29 36.45
N ALA A 965 -51.18 -82.32 36.31
CA ALA A 965 -51.03 -83.37 37.32
C ALA A 965 -50.45 -82.84 38.65
N ASP A 966 -49.44 -81.96 38.58
CA ASP A 966 -48.75 -81.43 39.75
C ASP A 966 -49.61 -80.41 40.50
N ILE A 967 -50.27 -79.50 39.76
CA ILE A 967 -51.26 -78.57 40.33
C ILE A 967 -52.40 -79.35 41.01
N LEU A 968 -52.87 -80.46 40.41
CA LEU A 968 -53.98 -81.25 40.96
C LEU A 968 -53.56 -82.01 42.24
N ASN A 969 -52.31 -82.42 42.34
CA ASN A 969 -51.76 -82.99 43.57
C ASN A 969 -51.66 -81.96 44.70
N ILE A 970 -51.34 -80.70 44.39
CA ILE A 970 -51.33 -79.60 45.39
C ILE A 970 -52.76 -79.25 45.78
N TRP A 971 -53.70 -79.14 44.83
CA TRP A 971 -55.13 -78.92 45.09
C TRP A 971 -55.71 -79.98 46.05
N ARG A 972 -55.36 -81.26 45.85
CA ARG A 972 -55.77 -82.36 46.74
C ARG A 972 -55.22 -82.24 48.16
N LYS A 973 -54.03 -81.69 48.36
CA LYS A 973 -53.48 -81.44 49.71
C LYS A 973 -54.30 -80.37 50.42
N ILE A 974 -54.56 -79.24 49.75
CA ILE A 974 -55.35 -78.13 50.27
C ILE A 974 -56.81 -78.56 50.55
N ASP A 975 -57.43 -79.36 49.67
CA ASP A 975 -58.77 -79.94 49.91
C ASP A 975 -58.81 -80.85 51.15
N ASN A 976 -57.78 -81.68 51.36
CA ASN A 976 -57.68 -82.49 52.58
C ASN A 976 -57.50 -81.63 53.84
N GLU A 977 -56.65 -80.60 53.78
CA GLU A 977 -56.43 -79.67 54.90
C GLU A 977 -57.69 -78.84 55.22
N TYR A 978 -58.40 -78.36 54.19
CA TYR A 978 -59.66 -77.66 54.33
C TYR A 978 -60.76 -78.54 54.90
N ARG A 979 -60.85 -79.81 54.49
CA ARG A 979 -61.75 -80.80 55.10
C ARG A 979 -61.38 -81.05 56.56
N LEU A 980 -60.10 -81.14 56.89
CA LEU A 980 -59.64 -81.27 58.27
C LEU A 980 -59.96 -80.02 59.09
N GLU A 981 -59.89 -78.82 58.53
CA GLU A 981 -60.38 -77.60 59.17
C GLU A 981 -61.89 -77.58 59.37
N LEU A 982 -62.69 -77.98 58.37
CA LEU A 982 -64.15 -78.11 58.50
C LEU A 982 -64.52 -79.15 59.56
N ILE A 983 -63.76 -80.24 59.64
CA ILE A 983 -63.90 -81.26 60.68
C ILE A 983 -63.47 -80.69 62.05
N ARG A 984 -62.41 -79.87 62.15
CA ARG A 984 -62.04 -79.17 63.39
C ARG A 984 -63.10 -78.17 63.82
N LYS A 985 -63.58 -77.29 62.94
CA LYS A 985 -64.63 -76.29 63.20
C LYS A 985 -65.99 -76.94 63.52
N SER A 986 -66.27 -78.14 62.99
CA SER A 986 -67.48 -78.92 63.36
C SER A 986 -67.29 -79.76 64.63
N ASN A 987 -66.07 -80.18 64.96
CA ASN A 987 -65.71 -80.81 66.23
C ASN A 987 -65.69 -79.80 67.39
N GLU A 988 -65.20 -78.58 67.19
CA GLU A 988 -65.33 -77.47 68.14
C GLU A 988 -66.81 -77.15 68.41
N LYS A 989 -67.65 -77.14 67.37
CA LYS A 989 -69.11 -77.02 67.49
C LYS A 989 -69.83 -78.25 68.07
N SER A 990 -69.16 -79.38 68.27
CA SER A 990 -69.75 -80.60 68.85
C SER A 990 -69.10 -81.08 70.15
N LEU A 991 -68.08 -80.36 70.63
CA LEU A 991 -67.51 -80.50 71.98
C LEU A 991 -68.26 -79.67 73.05
N GLU A 992 -69.15 -78.76 72.65
CA GLU A 992 -70.15 -78.17 73.56
C GLU A 992 -71.25 -79.18 73.92
N LYS A 993 -70.98 -80.06 74.91
CA LYS A 993 -72.03 -80.87 75.53
C LYS A 993 -72.94 -80.02 76.44
N PRO A 994 -74.23 -80.36 76.52
CA PRO A 994 -75.27 -79.41 76.96
C PRO A 994 -75.32 -79.20 78.47
N LYS A 995 -75.59 -77.97 78.91
CA LYS A 995 -76.17 -77.68 80.22
C LYS A 995 -77.67 -77.38 80.10
N LEU A 996 -78.39 -77.71 81.17
CA LEU A 996 -79.85 -77.86 81.19
C LEU A 996 -80.60 -76.54 80.91
N VAL A 997 -81.37 -76.54 79.83
CA VAL A 997 -82.83 -76.29 79.78
C VAL A 997 -83.48 -75.65 81.03
N LYS A 998 -84.04 -74.45 80.79
CA LYS A 998 -85.22 -73.78 81.40
C LYS A 998 -85.08 -73.01 82.74
N PRO A 999 -86.00 -72.03 83.00
CA PRO A 999 -87.01 -71.44 82.10
C PRO A 999 -86.99 -69.89 82.00
N VAL A 1000 -87.70 -69.44 80.97
CA VAL A 1000 -88.16 -68.06 80.73
C VAL A 1000 -88.90 -67.47 81.94
N VAL A 1001 -88.59 -66.22 82.27
CA VAL A 1001 -89.57 -65.25 82.81
C VAL A 1001 -89.40 -63.95 82.01
N GLU A 1002 -90.40 -63.62 81.20
CA GLU A 1002 -90.55 -62.27 80.64
C GLU A 1002 -90.95 -61.27 81.74
N ARG A 1003 -90.90 -59.97 81.40
CA ARG A 1003 -91.38 -58.80 82.15
C ARG A 1003 -90.34 -58.13 83.06
N VAL A 1004 -90.31 -56.80 83.20
CA VAL A 1004 -91.01 -55.67 82.53
C VAL A 1004 -90.29 -54.38 82.98
N GLU A 1005 -90.46 -53.27 82.25
CA GLU A 1005 -90.09 -51.90 82.71
C GLU A 1005 -88.57 -51.67 82.95
N SER A 1006 -88.04 -50.45 82.97
CA SER A 1006 -88.52 -49.12 82.55
C SER A 1006 -87.26 -48.26 82.31
N SER A 1007 -87.21 -47.46 81.25
CA SER A 1007 -87.26 -45.98 81.27
C SER A 1007 -86.16 -45.25 82.06
N LEU A 1008 -85.75 -44.07 81.54
CA LEU A 1008 -84.91 -43.05 82.19
C LEU A 1008 -83.41 -43.45 82.34
N LEU A 1009 -82.39 -42.63 82.01
CA LEU A 1009 -82.33 -41.19 81.74
C LEU A 1009 -81.28 -40.84 80.67
N THR A 1010 -81.63 -39.91 79.78
CA THR A 1010 -80.75 -38.91 79.14
C THR A 1010 -80.24 -37.90 80.19
N PRO A 1011 -79.08 -37.20 80.04
CA PRO A 1011 -78.83 -36.22 78.96
C PRO A 1011 -77.42 -36.27 78.35
N LEU A 1012 -77.15 -35.81 77.11
CA LEU A 1012 -77.30 -34.45 76.54
C LEU A 1012 -76.37 -33.41 77.22
N LEU A 1013 -75.27 -33.02 76.54
CA LEU A 1013 -74.85 -31.63 76.23
C LEU A 1013 -73.33 -31.40 76.22
N LYS A 1014 -72.88 -30.69 75.17
CA LYS A 1014 -71.75 -29.73 75.13
C LYS A 1014 -70.34 -30.29 75.42
N GLY A 1015 -69.26 -29.68 74.93
CA GLY A 1015 -69.14 -28.49 74.07
C GLY A 1015 -67.74 -27.87 74.25
N ASP A 1016 -67.32 -27.08 73.26
CA ASP A 1016 -66.23 -26.10 73.31
C ASP A 1016 -64.82 -26.51 73.79
N ARG A 1017 -63.91 -26.55 72.80
CA ARG A 1017 -62.86 -25.52 72.59
C ARG A 1017 -62.14 -24.90 73.82
N ILE A 1018 -60.82 -24.72 73.60
CA ILE A 1018 -60.00 -23.51 73.84
C ILE A 1018 -58.98 -23.49 75.03
N LYS A 1019 -57.69 -23.32 74.64
CA LYS A 1019 -56.54 -22.65 75.34
C LYS A 1019 -55.80 -23.37 76.50
N SER A 1020 -54.49 -23.16 76.75
CA SER A 1020 -53.38 -22.52 75.97
C SER A 1020 -52.01 -22.44 76.70
N VAL A 1021 -50.92 -22.13 75.94
CA VAL A 1021 -49.59 -21.54 76.31
C VAL A 1021 -48.68 -22.33 77.29
N PHE A 1022 -47.33 -22.20 77.34
CA PHE A 1022 -46.26 -21.36 76.73
C PHE A 1022 -45.05 -22.28 76.34
N SER A 1023 -43.99 -21.92 75.60
CA SER A 1023 -43.47 -20.66 75.00
C SER A 1023 -43.16 -20.87 73.49
N ARG A 1024 -42.57 -20.00 72.64
CA ARG A 1024 -41.87 -18.67 72.68
C ARG A 1024 -40.35 -18.59 72.93
N PHE A 1025 -39.64 -18.15 71.86
CA PHE A 1025 -38.36 -17.39 71.72
C PHE A 1025 -37.09 -17.85 72.47
N PHE A 1026 -36.09 -18.31 71.72
CA PHE A 1026 -35.26 -17.43 70.87
C PHE A 1026 -35.12 -18.04 69.46
#